data_AF-A0A812JHD3-F1
#
_entry.id   AF-A0A812JHD3-F1
#
_cell.length_a   1.000
_cell.length_b   1.000
_cell.length_c   1.000
_cell.angle_alpha   90.00
_cell.angle_beta   90.00
_cell.angle_gamma   90.00
#
_symmetry.space_group_name_H-M   'P 1'
#
loop_
_entity.id
_entity.type
_entity.pdbx_description
1 polymer ?
#
loop_
_entity_poly.entity_id
_entity_poly.type
_entity_poly.pdbx_seq_one_letter_code
_entity_poly.pdbx_strand_id
1 'polypeptide(L)'
;MDSAPASSDATQAEEHASKELKLEDTPMTKMPDPDASSDAAVAADSSTQTCGADAAEGPQEDVAGIEAEMEPDRESDEESSAESAELLVNRLLTDPNEHLCPILHSMMEQPAVAEDGFTYERMAIEEALRHRRRSPKTNEPMGTKVIPNHDKRIAIISYKEQTVLEIISVAPRVSSYYAGKLLQKAESFVRPQLPDRAARATLLQILRLKASRVAEHRGTAVSELFSILSREDSETIMGLLQNFEAYGLRSHLSQCDDGMIATLQAAARIPPTLPCHATLDWEHARRLMAKAQTADGAQAFWQFVFLMSTGEDPGAWMDAAALMLVAVHDEAQVSLLALPDDLLHKAQAFLQDEPARSARASELFDTELNWGSDQDRTKLWVTLLFELSKRCPEDTVARSLMLEAMQLLLRLEPSSILALARQLAAGGRGVEAAQVGVAAAQAFASCNRQEDALQSYLFAYSLDPNNAHASRGAVTEASRTCSELQRLNREQHATIASQGARIAALEDKVKSLGGPPVIVGSSRSIQTGPGTSLFLGGPIIFAWDISQEDFSGLSKGECRESPSFTLPGLDIKVWIRYHPQGEQRSPNGFAAVFLMRDQKSKVQFELSMDSNSWKSESFDHLPWNEAGEGRGTCNTFFRQGRCKIQATIQAVRLHGSDDLTYRF
;
A
#
# COMPACT_ATOMS: atom_id res chain seq x y z
N MET A 1 -4.71 31.22 46.36
CA MET A 1 -3.45 30.53 46.69
C MET A 1 -3.38 29.30 45.81
N ASP A 2 -3.44 29.39 44.48
CA ASP A 2 -2.70 30.18 43.48
C ASP A 2 -2.06 29.08 42.61
N SER A 3 -2.08 29.05 41.28
CA SER A 3 -2.73 29.85 40.26
C SER A 3 -2.75 29.01 38.98
N ALA A 4 -3.61 29.43 38.07
CA ALA A 4 -3.94 28.85 36.78
C ALA A 4 -2.75 28.74 35.77
N PRO A 5 -2.99 28.08 34.61
CA PRO A 5 -2.06 27.89 33.50
C PRO A 5 -2.19 28.97 32.40
N ALA A 6 -1.29 28.98 31.43
CA ALA A 6 -1.38 29.74 30.16
C ALA A 6 -0.58 28.94 29.11
N SER A 7 -1.09 28.48 27.96
CA SER A 7 -1.85 29.07 26.84
C SER A 7 -1.04 29.97 25.90
N SER A 8 -1.36 29.77 24.61
CA SER A 8 -1.28 30.63 23.42
C SER A 8 0.01 30.73 22.60
N ASP A 9 -0.19 30.37 21.32
CA ASP A 9 0.17 31.10 20.09
C ASP A 9 1.61 31.54 19.82
N ALA A 10 2.12 31.16 18.65
CA ALA A 10 2.49 32.14 17.62
C ALA A 10 2.81 31.46 16.28
N THR A 11 2.06 31.88 15.27
CA THR A 11 2.40 31.87 13.85
C THR A 11 3.55 32.83 13.51
N GLN A 12 4.28 32.52 12.44
CA GLN A 12 5.18 33.39 11.64
C GLN A 12 6.55 33.73 12.23
N ALA A 13 7.61 33.26 11.55
CA ALA A 13 8.70 34.05 10.96
C ALA A 13 9.89 33.12 10.66
N GLU A 14 10.45 33.19 9.45
CA GLU A 14 11.89 33.44 9.24
C GLU A 14 12.22 33.46 7.75
N GLU A 15 12.31 34.68 7.24
CA GLU A 15 13.04 35.08 6.05
C GLU A 15 14.43 35.60 6.52
N HIS A 16 15.44 35.41 5.68
CA HIS A 16 16.80 35.98 5.74
C HIS A 16 17.84 35.40 6.74
N ALA A 17 18.80 34.65 6.18
CA ALA A 17 20.23 34.89 6.43
C ALA A 17 21.11 34.27 5.32
N SER A 18 21.28 35.01 4.21
CA SER A 18 22.43 34.83 3.32
C SER A 18 23.57 35.73 3.80
N LYS A 19 24.75 35.18 4.05
CA LYS A 19 26.00 35.95 4.11
C LYS A 19 27.12 35.19 3.42
N GLU A 20 27.69 35.90 2.45
CA GLU A 20 28.80 35.58 1.58
C GLU A 20 30.08 35.21 2.35
N LEU A 21 30.87 34.29 1.78
CA LEU A 21 32.32 34.31 1.89
C LEU A 21 32.92 34.29 0.47
N LYS A 22 33.60 35.38 0.10
CA LYS A 22 34.40 35.56 -1.11
C LYS A 22 35.88 35.26 -0.81
N LEU A 23 36.64 35.09 -1.91
CA LEU A 23 38.10 34.95 -2.12
C LEU A 23 38.51 33.51 -2.45
N GLU A 24 39.21 33.18 -3.55
CA GLU A 24 40.06 33.97 -4.45
C GLU A 24 40.11 33.35 -5.87
N ASP A 25 40.32 34.22 -6.86
CA ASP A 25 40.42 33.96 -8.29
C ASP A 25 41.88 34.00 -8.77
N THR A 26 42.13 33.31 -9.90
CA THR A 26 43.23 33.40 -10.90
C THR A 26 44.34 32.32 -10.93
N PRO A 27 44.93 32.00 -12.12
CA PRO A 27 44.43 32.16 -13.50
C PRO A 27 44.59 30.93 -14.43
N MET A 28 43.74 30.87 -15.46
CA MET A 28 43.90 30.04 -16.66
C MET A 28 45.10 30.51 -17.51
N THR A 29 45.87 29.55 -18.02
CA THR A 29 46.87 29.78 -19.08
C THR A 29 46.33 29.24 -20.40
N LYS A 30 46.55 30.01 -21.47
CA LYS A 30 46.04 29.89 -22.84
C LYS A 30 46.90 28.97 -23.74
N MET A 31 46.20 28.22 -24.61
CA MET A 31 46.46 27.93 -26.05
C MET A 31 47.69 27.08 -26.44
N PRO A 32 47.81 26.52 -27.69
CA PRO A 32 46.98 26.67 -28.91
C PRO A 32 46.65 25.36 -29.69
N ASP A 33 45.78 25.47 -30.71
CA ASP A 33 45.70 24.56 -31.88
C ASP A 33 47.00 24.55 -32.70
N PRO A 34 47.24 23.56 -33.60
CA PRO A 34 46.89 23.81 -35.02
C PRO A 34 46.52 22.57 -35.88
N ASP A 35 45.92 22.90 -37.03
CA ASP A 35 45.57 22.08 -38.18
C ASP A 35 46.74 21.40 -38.95
N ALA A 36 46.37 20.35 -39.72
CA ALA A 36 46.61 20.16 -41.17
C ALA A 36 47.46 18.96 -41.69
N SER A 37 46.81 18.19 -42.59
CA SER A 37 47.34 17.42 -43.75
C SER A 37 48.07 16.07 -43.45
N SER A 38 47.99 14.98 -44.21
CA SER A 38 47.59 14.69 -45.61
C SER A 38 47.41 13.17 -45.86
N ASP A 39 46.49 12.84 -46.78
CA ASP A 39 46.48 11.82 -47.86
C ASP A 39 46.86 10.32 -47.73
N ALA A 40 46.02 9.54 -48.45
CA ALA A 40 46.21 8.28 -49.20
C ALA A 40 46.10 6.93 -48.44
N ALA A 41 44.97 6.21 -48.60
CA ALA A 41 44.76 5.09 -49.54
C ALA A 41 45.31 3.74 -49.00
N VAL A 42 44.60 2.61 -48.93
CA VAL A 42 43.90 1.83 -49.96
C VAL A 42 43.00 0.79 -49.26
N ALA A 43 41.93 0.39 -49.95
CA ALA A 43 41.00 -0.76 -49.82
C ALA A 43 41.53 -2.02 -49.08
N ALA A 44 40.74 -2.96 -48.56
CA ALA A 44 39.38 -3.43 -48.87
C ALA A 44 38.84 -4.15 -47.59
N ASP A 45 37.55 -4.05 -47.24
CA ASP A 45 36.47 -4.97 -47.64
C ASP A 45 36.74 -6.43 -47.22
N SER A 46 35.87 -7.20 -46.57
CA SER A 46 34.50 -7.04 -46.08
C SER A 46 34.23 -8.17 -45.08
N SER A 47 33.53 -7.80 -44.00
CA SER A 47 32.27 -8.38 -43.56
C SER A 47 32.02 -9.89 -43.71
N THR A 48 31.84 -10.51 -42.54
CA THR A 48 30.67 -11.31 -42.14
C THR A 48 30.25 -12.53 -42.97
N GLN A 49 29.97 -13.66 -42.32
CA GLN A 49 28.63 -13.96 -41.76
C GLN A 49 28.51 -15.45 -41.38
N THR A 50 28.10 -15.66 -40.12
CA THR A 50 27.20 -16.70 -39.59
C THR A 50 27.41 -18.19 -39.81
N CYS A 51 27.24 -18.86 -38.68
CA CYS A 51 27.04 -20.28 -38.41
C CYS A 51 25.66 -20.76 -38.89
N GLY A 52 25.61 -22.03 -39.31
CA GLY A 52 24.38 -22.82 -39.50
C GLY A 52 24.71 -24.30 -39.39
N ALA A 53 23.89 -25.03 -38.63
CA ALA A 53 24.05 -26.41 -38.18
C ALA A 53 23.81 -27.47 -39.27
N ASP A 54 24.32 -28.70 -39.08
CA ASP A 54 23.52 -29.93 -39.02
C ASP A 54 24.37 -31.22 -38.92
N ALA A 55 23.71 -32.26 -38.38
CA ALA A 55 24.23 -33.56 -37.97
C ALA A 55 24.58 -34.55 -39.10
N ALA A 56 25.46 -35.53 -38.82
CA ALA A 56 25.26 -36.97 -39.11
C ALA A 56 26.53 -37.83 -38.81
N GLU A 57 26.27 -38.95 -38.14
CA GLU A 57 26.85 -40.32 -38.17
C GLU A 57 28.28 -40.61 -38.71
N GLY A 58 29.00 -41.50 -37.99
CA GLY A 58 30.33 -42.06 -38.32
C GLY A 58 30.36 -43.00 -39.54
N PRO A 59 31.53 -43.58 -39.89
CA PRO A 59 32.05 -44.74 -39.14
C PRO A 59 33.59 -44.84 -39.02
N GLN A 60 33.99 -45.81 -38.19
CA GLN A 60 35.36 -46.29 -37.92
C GLN A 60 36.07 -46.81 -39.18
N GLU A 61 37.39 -46.67 -39.24
CA GLU A 61 38.30 -47.67 -39.80
C GLU A 61 39.70 -47.56 -39.17
N ASP A 62 40.28 -48.73 -38.92
CA ASP A 62 41.49 -49.00 -38.14
C ASP A 62 42.73 -48.99 -39.03
N VAL A 63 43.88 -48.45 -38.59
CA VAL A 63 45.20 -49.07 -38.89
C VAL A 63 46.22 -48.69 -37.81
N ALA A 64 46.90 -49.73 -37.31
CA ALA A 64 47.93 -49.70 -36.29
C ALA A 64 49.31 -49.29 -36.81
N GLY A 65 50.10 -48.71 -35.90
CA GLY A 65 51.56 -48.91 -35.80
C GLY A 65 52.46 -47.84 -36.41
N ILE A 66 53.22 -47.13 -35.57
CA ILE A 66 54.70 -47.06 -35.60
C ILE A 66 55.16 -46.27 -34.35
N GLU A 67 55.87 -47.02 -33.51
CA GLU A 67 57.08 -46.69 -32.74
C GLU A 67 57.09 -45.51 -31.75
N ALA A 68 57.48 -45.90 -30.53
CA ALA A 68 57.76 -45.06 -29.38
C ALA A 68 58.98 -44.17 -29.63
N GLU A 69 58.77 -42.86 -29.54
CA GLU A 69 59.80 -41.94 -29.09
C GLU A 69 59.39 -41.36 -27.73
N MET A 70 60.32 -41.50 -26.79
CA MET A 70 60.30 -41.01 -25.42
C MET A 70 60.03 -39.50 -25.37
N GLU A 71 58.89 -39.10 -24.81
CA GLU A 71 58.67 -37.76 -24.26
C GLU A 71 59.46 -37.62 -22.94
N PRO A 72 60.21 -36.52 -22.71
CA PRO A 72 60.84 -36.27 -21.43
C PRO A 72 59.84 -35.64 -20.44
N ASP A 73 59.76 -36.23 -19.25
CA ASP A 73 59.58 -35.59 -17.93
C ASP A 73 58.68 -34.34 -17.85
N ARG A 74 57.36 -34.49 -18.02
CA ARG A 74 56.36 -33.49 -17.57
C ARG A 74 55.68 -33.84 -16.24
N GLU A 75 55.82 -35.06 -15.76
CA GLU A 75 55.14 -35.53 -14.54
C GLU A 75 55.86 -35.10 -13.23
N SER A 76 57.17 -34.80 -13.28
CA SER A 76 57.96 -34.47 -12.08
C SER A 76 57.73 -33.05 -11.55
N ASP A 77 57.31 -32.10 -12.40
CA ASP A 77 57.12 -30.70 -12.00
C ASP A 77 55.74 -30.45 -11.34
N GLU A 78 54.72 -31.21 -11.70
CA GLU A 78 53.37 -31.09 -11.11
C GLU A 78 53.30 -31.73 -9.71
N GLU A 79 53.95 -32.87 -9.48
CA GLU A 79 54.02 -33.53 -8.17
C GLU A 79 54.83 -32.72 -7.14
N SER A 80 55.96 -32.12 -7.56
CA SER A 80 56.78 -31.24 -6.71
C SER A 80 56.03 -29.98 -6.26
N SER A 81 55.18 -29.43 -7.14
CA SER A 81 54.33 -28.26 -6.85
C SER A 81 53.20 -28.60 -5.87
N ALA A 82 52.58 -29.77 -6.02
CA ALA A 82 51.50 -30.24 -5.15
C ALA A 82 51.97 -30.52 -3.72
N GLU A 83 53.11 -31.19 -3.55
CA GLU A 83 53.70 -31.48 -2.24
C GLU A 83 54.10 -30.19 -1.49
N SER A 84 54.62 -29.21 -2.23
CA SER A 84 54.94 -27.88 -1.70
C SER A 84 53.69 -27.10 -1.25
N ALA A 85 52.57 -27.25 -1.96
CA ALA A 85 51.30 -26.61 -1.62
C ALA A 85 50.65 -27.20 -0.36
N GLU A 86 50.70 -28.52 -0.19
CA GLU A 86 50.17 -29.17 1.02
C GLU A 86 50.95 -28.80 2.29
N LEU A 87 52.27 -28.71 2.20
CA LEU A 87 53.11 -28.25 3.32
C LEU A 87 52.76 -26.82 3.74
N LEU A 88 52.52 -25.94 2.77
CA LEU A 88 52.10 -24.56 3.03
C LEU A 88 50.72 -24.50 3.71
N VAL A 89 49.76 -25.30 3.23
CA VAL A 89 48.41 -25.38 3.81
C VAL A 89 48.49 -25.89 5.25
N ASN A 90 49.25 -26.94 5.50
CA ASN A 90 49.41 -27.52 6.84
C ASN A 90 50.04 -26.51 7.82
N ARG A 91 51.03 -25.73 7.38
CA ARG A 91 51.59 -24.64 8.20
C ARG A 91 50.53 -23.60 8.55
N LEU A 92 49.71 -23.15 7.60
CA LEU A 92 48.68 -22.14 7.84
C LEU A 92 47.55 -22.64 8.74
N LEU A 93 47.22 -23.94 8.68
CA LEU A 93 46.21 -24.55 9.53
C LEU A 93 46.69 -24.81 10.96
N THR A 94 48.00 -24.97 11.17
CA THR A 94 48.58 -25.26 12.48
C THR A 94 48.91 -23.98 13.24
N ASP A 95 48.52 -23.88 14.51
CA ASP A 95 48.88 -22.73 15.35
C ASP A 95 50.27 -22.94 15.99
N PRO A 96 51.14 -21.91 16.03
CA PRO A 96 52.44 -22.01 16.67
C PRO A 96 52.31 -22.30 18.17
N ASN A 97 53.03 -23.31 18.65
CA ASN A 97 53.04 -23.72 20.06
C ASN A 97 53.35 -22.56 21.03
N GLU A 98 54.11 -21.57 20.58
CA GLU A 98 54.44 -20.40 21.39
C GLU A 98 53.25 -19.49 21.69
N HIS A 99 52.18 -19.53 20.89
CA HIS A 99 50.97 -18.73 21.08
C HIS A 99 49.85 -19.50 21.79
N LEU A 100 50.05 -20.80 22.05
CA LEU A 100 49.09 -21.65 22.73
C LEU A 100 49.19 -21.53 24.25
N CYS A 101 48.04 -21.54 24.92
CA CYS A 101 47.96 -21.65 26.36
C CYS A 101 48.38 -23.07 26.81
N PRO A 102 49.34 -23.23 27.74
CA PRO A 102 49.72 -24.56 28.24
C PRO A 102 48.62 -25.34 28.97
N ILE A 103 47.52 -24.67 29.36
CA ILE A 103 46.37 -25.30 30.02
C ILE A 103 45.28 -25.65 29.01
N LEU A 104 44.91 -24.69 28.14
CA LEU A 104 43.80 -24.86 27.19
C LEU A 104 44.21 -25.54 25.89
N HIS A 105 45.51 -25.55 25.57
CA HIS A 105 46.06 -25.97 24.29
C HIS A 105 45.44 -25.25 23.07
N SER A 106 44.91 -24.05 23.30
CA SER A 106 44.35 -23.16 22.28
C SER A 106 45.09 -21.82 22.29
N MET A 107 44.99 -21.06 21.20
CA MET A 107 45.60 -19.73 21.10
C MET A 107 45.08 -18.80 22.20
N MET A 108 45.98 -18.08 22.87
CA MET A 108 45.61 -17.15 23.94
C MET A 108 44.92 -15.90 23.38
N GLU A 109 43.85 -15.47 24.03
CA GLU A 109 43.18 -14.18 23.76
C GLU A 109 43.63 -13.11 24.75
N GLN A 110 43.77 -13.49 26.02
CA GLN A 110 44.27 -12.62 27.09
C GLN A 110 45.49 -13.26 27.75
N PRO A 111 46.67 -13.24 27.08
CA PRO A 111 47.88 -13.82 27.64
C PRO A 111 48.28 -13.11 28.93
N ALA A 112 48.60 -13.87 29.96
CA ALA A 112 49.05 -13.37 31.24
C ALA A 112 50.16 -14.25 31.83
N VAL A 113 51.17 -13.61 32.41
CA VAL A 113 52.34 -14.23 33.02
C VAL A 113 52.03 -14.54 34.49
N ALA A 114 52.24 -15.79 34.90
CA ALA A 114 52.17 -16.20 36.30
C ALA A 114 53.55 -16.09 36.98
N GLU A 115 53.59 -16.33 38.30
CA GLU A 115 54.83 -16.22 39.10
C GLU A 115 55.93 -17.21 38.68
N ASP A 116 55.57 -18.29 37.98
CA ASP A 116 56.49 -19.25 37.39
C ASP A 116 57.20 -18.73 36.11
N GLY A 117 56.86 -17.53 35.65
CA GLY A 117 57.40 -16.90 34.46
C GLY A 117 56.80 -17.39 33.14
N PHE A 118 55.84 -18.33 33.17
CA PHE A 118 55.16 -18.80 31.99
C PHE A 118 53.91 -17.98 31.69
N THR A 119 53.54 -17.92 30.41
CA THR A 119 52.34 -17.22 29.94
C THR A 119 51.22 -18.21 29.70
N TYR A 120 50.03 -17.87 30.17
CA TYR A 120 48.80 -18.66 30.05
C TYR A 120 47.65 -17.76 29.60
N GLU A 121 46.54 -18.37 29.19
CA GLU A 121 45.27 -17.66 29.10
C GLU A 121 44.83 -17.21 30.50
N ARG A 122 44.53 -15.92 30.67
CA ARG A 122 44.27 -15.31 31.98
C ARG A 122 43.23 -16.06 32.78
N MET A 123 42.08 -16.34 32.16
CA MET A 123 40.97 -17.04 32.82
C MET A 123 41.36 -18.45 33.26
N ALA A 124 42.12 -19.16 32.41
CA ALA A 124 42.52 -20.54 32.68
C ALA A 124 43.50 -20.64 33.86
N ILE A 125 44.47 -19.73 33.94
CA ILE A 125 45.45 -19.74 35.02
C ILE A 125 44.85 -19.26 36.35
N GLU A 126 43.99 -18.24 36.33
CA GLU A 126 43.27 -17.79 37.52
C GLU A 126 42.39 -18.91 38.10
N GLU A 127 41.75 -19.72 37.25
CA GLU A 127 40.96 -20.89 37.67
C GLU A 127 41.84 -22.02 38.21
N ALA A 128 42.94 -22.34 37.51
CA ALA A 128 43.87 -23.38 37.94
C ALA A 128 44.46 -23.07 39.32
N LEU A 129 44.83 -21.81 39.57
CA LEU A 129 45.39 -21.34 40.83
C LEU A 129 44.37 -21.28 41.98
N ARG A 130 43.09 -21.09 41.67
CA ARG A 130 41.99 -21.22 42.65
C ARG A 130 41.88 -22.65 43.18
N HIS A 131 42.08 -23.65 42.32
CA HIS A 131 42.02 -25.06 42.69
C HIS A 131 43.33 -25.58 43.29
N ARG A 132 44.47 -25.20 42.72
CA ARG A 132 45.78 -25.74 43.10
C ARG A 132 46.86 -24.66 42.97
N ARG A 133 47.46 -24.27 44.10
CA ARG A 133 48.55 -23.27 44.17
C ARG A 133 49.90 -23.83 43.73
N ARG A 134 49.97 -24.32 42.49
CA ARG A 134 51.18 -24.86 41.86
C ARG A 134 51.19 -24.50 40.37
N SER A 135 52.39 -24.36 39.79
CA SER A 135 52.57 -24.17 38.35
C SER A 135 51.93 -25.32 37.57
N PRO A 136 51.02 -25.05 36.62
CA PRO A 136 50.51 -26.08 35.71
C PRO A 136 51.60 -26.72 34.85
N LYS A 137 52.73 -26.03 34.65
CA LYS A 137 53.81 -26.50 33.77
C LYS A 137 54.92 -27.23 34.52
N THR A 138 55.36 -26.73 35.67
CA THR A 138 56.48 -27.32 36.46
C THR A 138 56.01 -28.08 37.70
N ASN A 139 54.74 -27.94 38.09
CA ASN A 139 54.16 -28.52 39.31
C ASN A 139 54.80 -27.99 40.62
N GLU A 140 55.60 -26.93 40.54
CA GLU A 140 56.21 -26.26 41.69
C GLU A 140 55.20 -25.36 42.42
N PRO A 141 55.31 -25.17 43.75
CA PRO A 141 54.45 -24.24 44.48
C PRO A 141 54.59 -22.80 43.97
N MET A 142 53.47 -22.13 43.69
CA MET A 142 53.46 -20.71 43.30
C MET A 142 52.24 -19.98 43.88
N GLY A 143 52.33 -18.65 43.97
CA GLY A 143 51.24 -17.80 44.42
C GLY A 143 50.14 -17.63 43.38
N THR A 144 49.26 -16.66 43.63
CA THR A 144 48.08 -16.39 42.78
C THR A 144 48.24 -15.15 41.92
N LYS A 145 49.43 -14.53 41.90
CA LYS A 145 49.65 -13.30 41.13
C LYS A 145 49.77 -13.62 39.64
N VAL A 146 48.96 -12.93 38.84
CA VAL A 146 48.92 -13.03 37.38
C VAL A 146 49.02 -11.63 36.80
N ILE A 147 49.94 -11.41 35.87
CA ILE A 147 50.24 -10.10 35.26
C ILE A 147 49.93 -10.16 33.76
N PRO A 148 49.12 -9.25 33.19
CA PRO A 148 48.87 -9.23 31.75
C PRO A 148 50.16 -9.13 30.92
N ASN A 149 50.28 -9.97 29.89
CA ASN A 149 51.42 -9.96 28.97
C ASN A 149 51.05 -9.23 27.68
N HIS A 150 51.23 -7.90 27.68
CA HIS A 150 50.89 -7.06 26.54
C HIS A 150 51.72 -7.38 25.29
N ASP A 151 53.02 -7.66 25.45
CA ASP A 151 53.91 -7.99 24.34
C ASP A 151 53.47 -9.27 23.63
N LYS A 152 53.13 -10.31 24.41
CA LYS A 152 52.62 -11.56 23.84
C LYS A 152 51.25 -11.39 23.19
N ARG A 153 50.40 -10.51 23.73
CA ARG A 153 49.10 -10.17 23.12
C ARG A 153 49.28 -9.52 21.76
N ILE A 154 50.18 -8.54 21.64
CA ILE A 154 50.49 -7.86 20.37
C ILE A 154 51.06 -8.87 19.35
N ALA A 155 51.98 -9.74 19.78
CA ALA A 155 52.54 -10.78 18.92
C ALA A 155 51.47 -11.73 18.38
N ILE A 156 50.49 -12.14 19.21
CA ILE A 156 49.37 -12.99 18.78
C ILE A 156 48.46 -12.27 17.79
N ILE A 157 48.13 -11.00 18.04
CA ILE A 157 47.30 -10.21 17.12
C ILE A 157 47.99 -10.08 15.76
N SER A 158 49.27 -9.69 15.75
CA SER A 158 50.06 -9.59 14.52
C SER A 158 50.17 -10.93 13.78
N TYR A 159 50.33 -12.03 14.50
CA TYR A 159 50.29 -13.37 13.90
C TYR A 159 48.94 -13.66 13.23
N LYS A 160 47.81 -13.36 13.89
CA LYS A 160 46.47 -13.56 13.32
C LYS A 160 46.28 -12.75 12.04
N GLU A 161 46.62 -11.46 12.07
CA GLU A 161 46.53 -10.56 10.91
C GLU A 161 47.37 -11.06 9.74
N GLN A 162 48.64 -11.41 9.99
CA GLN A 162 49.54 -11.92 8.95
C GLN A 162 49.05 -13.24 8.36
N THR A 163 48.53 -14.14 9.21
CA THR A 163 47.99 -15.43 8.77
C THR A 163 46.76 -15.24 7.90
N VAL A 164 45.87 -14.29 8.22
CA VAL A 164 44.69 -13.98 7.39
C VAL A 164 45.11 -13.47 6.01
N LEU A 165 46.04 -12.52 5.94
CA LEU A 165 46.54 -11.99 4.67
C LEU A 165 47.19 -13.09 3.81
N GLU A 166 47.96 -13.97 4.45
CA GLU A 166 48.60 -15.09 3.77
C GLU A 166 47.56 -16.10 3.26
N ILE A 167 46.55 -16.44 4.06
CA ILE A 167 45.42 -17.29 3.65
C ILE A 167 44.70 -16.69 2.43
N ILE A 168 44.40 -15.39 2.44
CA ILE A 168 43.73 -14.70 1.33
C ILE A 168 44.56 -14.82 0.03
N SER A 169 45.90 -14.77 0.14
CA SER A 169 46.79 -14.91 -1.02
C SER A 169 46.90 -16.35 -1.54
N VAL A 170 46.80 -17.35 -0.66
CA VAL A 170 46.99 -18.79 -0.97
C VAL A 170 45.70 -19.47 -1.39
N ALA A 171 44.56 -19.11 -0.78
CA ALA A 171 43.25 -19.72 -1.03
C ALA A 171 42.84 -19.81 -2.53
N PRO A 172 43.16 -18.83 -3.40
CA PRO A 172 42.88 -18.93 -4.83
C PRO A 172 43.68 -20.00 -5.58
N ARG A 173 44.81 -20.47 -5.02
CA ARG A 173 45.78 -21.36 -5.69
C ARG A 173 45.68 -22.82 -5.24
N VAL A 174 44.97 -23.09 -4.16
CA VAL A 174 44.83 -24.44 -3.58
C VAL A 174 43.48 -25.08 -3.95
N SER A 175 43.34 -26.39 -3.76
CA SER A 175 42.08 -27.11 -4.01
C SER A 175 40.92 -26.54 -3.19
N SER A 176 39.69 -26.71 -3.69
CA SER A 176 38.47 -26.21 -3.03
C SER A 176 38.35 -26.70 -1.58
N TYR A 177 38.76 -27.94 -1.32
CA TYR A 177 38.79 -28.53 0.02
C TYR A 177 39.69 -27.76 0.99
N TYR A 178 40.94 -27.51 0.59
CA TYR A 178 41.90 -26.78 1.44
C TYR A 178 41.55 -25.30 1.54
N ALA A 179 41.07 -24.68 0.47
CA ALA A 179 40.58 -23.31 0.48
C ALA A 179 39.46 -23.13 1.53
N GLY A 180 38.51 -24.07 1.60
CA GLY A 180 37.44 -24.05 2.60
C GLY A 180 37.97 -24.04 4.04
N LYS A 181 38.90 -24.94 4.37
CA LYS A 181 39.51 -24.99 5.72
C LYS A 181 40.29 -23.73 6.06
N LEU A 182 41.11 -23.24 5.13
CA LEU A 182 41.90 -22.02 5.34
C LEU A 182 40.99 -20.80 5.55
N LEU A 183 39.99 -20.62 4.69
CA LEU A 183 39.07 -19.49 4.78
C LEU A 183 38.24 -19.54 6.08
N GLN A 184 37.85 -20.72 6.55
CA GLN A 184 37.20 -20.88 7.85
C GLN A 184 38.10 -20.46 9.02
N LYS A 185 39.40 -20.76 8.96
CA LYS A 185 40.38 -20.30 9.95
C LYS A 185 40.58 -18.78 9.89
N ALA A 186 40.71 -18.20 8.71
CA ALA A 186 40.81 -16.75 8.57
C ALA A 186 39.56 -16.04 9.12
N GLU A 187 38.39 -16.59 8.85
CA GLU A 187 37.10 -16.09 9.35
C GLU A 187 37.03 -16.09 10.89
N SER A 188 37.51 -17.14 11.56
CA SER A 188 37.53 -17.21 13.02
C SER A 188 38.45 -16.16 13.68
N PHE A 189 39.48 -15.70 12.97
CA PHE A 189 40.37 -14.63 13.43
C PHE A 189 39.80 -13.23 13.21
N VAL A 190 38.98 -13.04 12.17
CA VAL A 190 38.41 -11.73 11.82
C VAL A 190 37.08 -11.45 12.54
N ARG A 191 36.20 -12.45 12.69
CA ARG A 191 34.86 -12.26 13.29
C ARG A 191 34.86 -11.58 14.66
N PRO A 192 35.76 -11.91 15.61
CA PRO A 192 35.79 -11.25 16.92
C PRO A 192 36.15 -9.75 16.88
N GLN A 193 36.67 -9.26 15.76
CA GLN A 193 37.08 -7.87 15.58
C GLN A 193 35.94 -6.96 15.08
N LEU A 194 34.80 -7.53 14.69
CA LEU A 194 33.62 -6.76 14.31
C LEU A 194 33.11 -5.94 15.51
N PRO A 195 32.69 -4.67 15.33
CA PRO A 195 32.26 -4.03 14.09
C PRO A 195 33.34 -3.22 13.33
N ASP A 196 34.64 -3.43 13.58
CA ASP A 196 35.72 -2.64 12.95
C ASP A 196 35.64 -2.62 11.40
N ARG A 197 35.95 -1.45 10.79
CA ARG A 197 35.82 -1.24 9.34
C ARG A 197 36.83 -2.09 8.56
N ALA A 198 38.07 -2.19 9.02
CA ALA A 198 39.10 -2.99 8.34
C ALA A 198 38.80 -4.49 8.47
N ALA A 199 38.32 -4.93 9.64
CA ALA A 199 37.84 -6.29 9.85
C ALA A 199 36.66 -6.64 8.94
N ARG A 200 35.69 -5.72 8.76
CA ARG A 200 34.58 -5.90 7.81
C ARG A 200 35.06 -6.04 6.37
N ALA A 201 35.94 -5.15 5.91
CA ALA A 201 36.50 -5.23 4.56
C ALA A 201 37.23 -6.57 4.33
N THR A 202 38.00 -7.02 5.31
CA THR A 202 38.70 -8.32 5.28
C THR A 202 37.71 -9.48 5.23
N LEU A 203 36.65 -9.43 6.05
CA LEU A 203 35.59 -10.45 6.05
C LEU A 203 34.88 -10.52 4.70
N LEU A 204 34.56 -9.39 4.08
CA LEU A 204 33.97 -9.34 2.74
C LEU A 204 34.86 -10.02 1.70
N GLN A 205 36.18 -9.80 1.77
CA GLN A 205 37.13 -10.48 0.89
C GLN A 205 37.16 -12.00 1.12
N ILE A 206 37.13 -12.45 2.37
CA ILE A 206 37.05 -13.87 2.73
C ILE A 206 35.75 -14.49 2.18
N LEU A 207 34.60 -13.84 2.38
CA LEU A 207 33.30 -14.33 1.92
C LEU A 207 33.24 -14.41 0.38
N ARG A 208 33.80 -13.44 -0.34
CA ARG A 208 33.94 -13.50 -1.83
C ARG A 208 34.77 -14.71 -2.28
N LEU A 209 35.86 -15.01 -1.57
CA LEU A 209 36.68 -16.19 -1.85
C LEU A 209 35.92 -17.49 -1.54
N LYS A 210 35.13 -17.55 -0.46
CA LYS A 210 34.28 -18.71 -0.17
C LYS A 210 33.21 -18.91 -1.25
N ALA A 211 32.53 -17.84 -1.67
CA ALA A 211 31.51 -17.87 -2.71
C ALA A 211 32.05 -18.36 -4.07
N SER A 212 33.26 -17.92 -4.43
CA SER A 212 33.91 -18.31 -5.69
C SER A 212 34.49 -19.73 -5.65
N ARG A 213 35.17 -20.12 -4.56
CA ARG A 213 35.98 -21.36 -4.52
C ARG A 213 35.27 -22.57 -3.92
N VAL A 214 34.27 -22.37 -3.05
CA VAL A 214 33.69 -23.45 -2.24
C VAL A 214 32.19 -23.56 -2.50
N ALA A 215 31.80 -24.47 -3.41
CA ALA A 215 30.41 -24.62 -3.84
C ALA A 215 29.44 -24.91 -2.68
N GLU A 216 29.84 -25.76 -1.74
CA GLU A 216 29.03 -26.12 -0.55
C GLU A 216 28.72 -24.90 0.33
N HIS A 217 29.65 -23.95 0.42
CA HIS A 217 29.53 -22.76 1.28
C HIS A 217 29.11 -21.51 0.49
N ARG A 218 28.81 -21.65 -0.81
CA ARG A 218 28.49 -20.51 -1.68
C ARG A 218 27.23 -19.80 -1.22
N GLY A 219 26.16 -20.55 -0.96
CA GLY A 219 24.88 -19.94 -0.57
C GLY A 219 24.96 -19.19 0.75
N THR A 220 25.58 -19.80 1.77
CA THR A 220 25.77 -19.15 3.08
C THR A 220 26.67 -17.92 2.98
N ALA A 221 27.75 -17.98 2.21
CA ALA A 221 28.62 -16.84 1.97
C ALA A 221 27.90 -15.69 1.25
N VAL A 222 27.07 -16.00 0.24
CA VAL A 222 26.29 -14.99 -0.49
C VAL A 222 25.22 -14.34 0.39
N SER A 223 24.48 -15.12 1.18
CA SER A 223 23.49 -14.56 2.12
C SER A 223 24.15 -13.65 3.16
N GLU A 224 25.32 -14.04 3.69
CA GLU A 224 26.07 -13.18 4.60
C GLU A 224 26.62 -11.92 3.91
N LEU A 225 27.08 -12.02 2.66
CA LEU A 225 27.50 -10.86 1.87
C LEU A 225 26.36 -9.85 1.78
N PHE A 226 25.14 -10.27 1.43
CA PHE A 226 23.99 -9.36 1.41
C PHE A 226 23.72 -8.69 2.77
N SER A 227 23.86 -9.42 3.88
CA SER A 227 23.67 -8.84 5.22
C SER A 227 24.67 -7.73 5.57
N ILE A 228 25.90 -7.80 5.04
CA ILE A 228 26.97 -6.84 5.31
C ILE A 228 26.89 -5.65 4.33
N LEU A 229 26.48 -5.90 3.09
CA LEU A 229 26.44 -4.90 2.01
C LEU A 229 25.46 -3.76 2.25
N SER A 230 24.43 -3.92 3.08
CA SER A 230 23.46 -2.85 3.39
C SER A 230 24.09 -1.59 4.01
N ARG A 231 25.38 -1.65 4.40
CA ARG A 231 26.11 -0.60 5.11
C ARG A 231 27.42 -0.20 4.42
N GLU A 232 27.67 -0.70 3.21
CA GLU A 232 28.95 -0.56 2.50
C GLU A 232 28.85 0.44 1.34
N ASP A 233 30.02 0.90 0.90
CA ASP A 233 30.17 1.87 -0.19
C ASP A 233 29.87 1.23 -1.56
N SER A 234 29.46 2.06 -2.54
CA SER A 234 29.02 1.60 -3.86
C SER A 234 30.07 0.80 -4.64
N GLU A 235 31.36 1.08 -4.44
CA GLU A 235 32.48 0.36 -5.07
C GLU A 235 32.53 -1.12 -4.65
N THR A 236 32.28 -1.40 -3.37
CA THR A 236 32.22 -2.75 -2.83
C THR A 236 31.07 -3.54 -3.44
N ILE A 237 29.94 -2.88 -3.67
CA ILE A 237 28.77 -3.48 -4.30
C ILE A 237 29.06 -3.78 -5.77
N MET A 238 29.68 -2.85 -6.50
CA MET A 238 30.07 -3.05 -7.90
C MET A 238 31.01 -4.25 -8.08
N GLY A 239 32.03 -4.40 -7.23
CA GLY A 239 32.95 -5.54 -7.33
C GLY A 239 32.28 -6.91 -7.10
N LEU A 240 31.18 -6.94 -6.34
CA LEU A 240 30.36 -8.15 -6.18
C LEU A 240 29.50 -8.41 -7.42
N LEU A 241 28.87 -7.36 -7.95
CA LEU A 241 28.02 -7.44 -9.15
C LEU A 241 28.81 -7.77 -10.43
N GLN A 242 30.09 -7.41 -10.52
CA GLN A 242 30.96 -7.86 -11.62
C GLN A 242 31.07 -9.39 -11.73
N ASN A 243 30.87 -10.12 -10.64
CA ASN A 243 30.92 -11.59 -10.58
C ASN A 243 29.54 -12.22 -10.38
N PHE A 244 28.47 -11.53 -10.80
CA PHE A 244 27.07 -11.89 -10.50
C PHE A 244 26.71 -13.34 -10.87
N GLU A 245 27.07 -13.79 -12.07
CA GLU A 245 26.79 -15.16 -12.52
C GLU A 245 27.68 -16.19 -11.83
N ALA A 246 28.97 -15.90 -11.68
CA ALA A 246 29.94 -16.79 -11.04
C ALA A 246 29.57 -17.10 -9.59
N TYR A 247 28.98 -16.14 -8.89
CA TYR A 247 28.51 -16.30 -7.51
C TYR A 247 27.10 -16.89 -7.41
N GLY A 248 26.38 -17.05 -8.52
CA GLY A 248 24.99 -17.49 -8.52
C GLY A 248 24.08 -16.53 -7.73
N LEU A 249 24.34 -15.22 -7.82
CA LEU A 249 23.56 -14.23 -7.06
C LEU A 249 22.09 -14.23 -7.46
N ARG A 250 21.76 -14.59 -8.71
CA ARG A 250 20.39 -14.67 -9.23
C ARG A 250 19.46 -15.50 -8.35
N SER A 251 19.90 -16.67 -7.86
CA SER A 251 19.06 -17.53 -7.02
C SER A 251 18.87 -17.01 -5.59
N HIS A 252 19.68 -16.03 -5.17
CA HIS A 252 19.65 -15.45 -3.84
C HIS A 252 18.96 -14.08 -3.81
N LEU A 253 18.60 -13.51 -4.97
CA LEU A 253 17.86 -12.26 -5.04
C LEU A 253 16.52 -12.34 -4.29
N SER A 254 15.85 -13.50 -4.29
CA SER A 254 14.60 -13.71 -3.55
C SER A 254 14.73 -13.52 -2.03
N GLN A 255 15.93 -13.65 -1.47
CA GLN A 255 16.21 -13.47 -0.04
C GLN A 255 16.46 -12.00 0.32
N CYS A 256 16.69 -11.12 -0.66
CA CYS A 256 16.93 -9.72 -0.43
C CYS A 256 15.64 -8.96 -0.14
N ASP A 257 15.69 -7.97 0.75
CA ASP A 257 14.62 -6.99 0.88
C ASP A 257 14.63 -5.98 -0.28
N ASP A 258 13.57 -5.18 -0.40
CA ASP A 258 13.44 -4.24 -1.52
C ASP A 258 14.44 -3.08 -1.46
N GLY A 259 14.89 -2.71 -0.25
CA GLY A 259 15.93 -1.69 -0.07
C GLY A 259 17.28 -2.15 -0.60
N MET A 260 17.64 -3.41 -0.36
CA MET A 260 18.83 -4.04 -0.91
C MET A 260 18.74 -4.13 -2.43
N ILE A 261 17.61 -4.59 -3.00
CA ILE A 261 17.44 -4.64 -4.46
C ILE A 261 17.62 -3.26 -5.10
N ALA A 262 17.02 -2.22 -4.52
CA ALA A 262 17.19 -0.85 -5.00
C ALA A 262 18.66 -0.39 -4.94
N THR A 263 19.38 -0.76 -3.87
CA THR A 263 20.82 -0.45 -3.71
C THR A 263 21.66 -1.17 -4.77
N LEU A 264 21.38 -2.45 -5.04
CA LEU A 264 22.06 -3.24 -6.07
C LEU A 264 21.79 -2.68 -7.47
N GLN A 265 20.54 -2.30 -7.78
CA GLN A 265 20.18 -1.68 -9.05
C GLN A 265 20.89 -0.35 -9.26
N ALA A 266 20.90 0.51 -8.24
CA ALA A 266 21.59 1.78 -8.30
C ALA A 266 23.08 1.57 -8.59
N ALA A 267 23.73 0.63 -7.89
CA ALA A 267 25.13 0.30 -8.11
C ALA A 267 25.39 -0.29 -9.51
N ALA A 268 24.52 -1.17 -10.02
CA ALA A 268 24.68 -1.80 -11.33
C ALA A 268 24.60 -0.82 -12.51
N ARG A 269 23.90 0.32 -12.30
CA ARG A 269 23.71 1.37 -13.31
C ARG A 269 24.78 2.46 -13.26
N ILE A 270 25.66 2.46 -12.26
CA ILE A 270 26.77 3.42 -12.21
C ILE A 270 27.73 3.11 -13.36
N PRO A 271 28.10 4.08 -14.20
CA PRO A 271 29.01 3.83 -15.32
C PRO A 271 30.39 3.31 -14.86
N PRO A 272 30.93 2.26 -15.50
CA PRO A 272 30.35 1.49 -16.62
C PRO A 272 29.21 0.57 -16.16
N THR A 273 28.09 0.61 -16.89
CA THR A 273 26.91 -0.22 -16.59
C THR A 273 27.25 -1.71 -16.61
N LEU A 274 26.86 -2.42 -15.55
CA LEU A 274 27.18 -3.84 -15.40
C LEU A 274 26.14 -4.71 -16.11
N PRO A 275 26.51 -5.79 -16.82
CA PRO A 275 25.55 -6.64 -17.55
C PRO A 275 24.39 -7.20 -16.70
N CYS A 276 24.61 -7.37 -15.39
CA CYS A 276 23.59 -7.84 -14.46
C CYS A 276 22.47 -6.82 -14.17
N HIS A 277 22.61 -5.56 -14.59
CA HIS A 277 21.61 -4.51 -14.35
C HIS A 277 20.24 -4.94 -14.88
N ALA A 278 20.17 -5.54 -16.07
CA ALA A 278 18.92 -5.99 -16.68
C ALA A 278 18.21 -7.05 -15.83
N THR A 279 18.97 -7.98 -15.23
CA THR A 279 18.40 -9.00 -14.34
C THR A 279 17.84 -8.38 -13.06
N LEU A 280 18.54 -7.41 -12.48
CA LEU A 280 18.08 -6.69 -11.29
C LEU A 280 16.86 -5.82 -11.58
N ASP A 281 16.79 -5.23 -12.78
CA ASP A 281 15.66 -4.42 -13.23
C ASP A 281 14.39 -5.25 -13.38
N TRP A 282 14.48 -6.43 -13.98
CA TRP A 282 13.35 -7.36 -14.07
C TRP A 282 12.93 -7.92 -12.71
N GLU A 283 13.88 -8.20 -11.82
CA GLU A 283 13.56 -8.62 -10.45
C GLU A 283 12.82 -7.52 -9.68
N HIS A 284 13.25 -6.27 -9.82
CA HIS A 284 12.55 -5.13 -9.23
C HIS A 284 11.16 -4.94 -9.82
N ALA A 285 11.01 -5.06 -11.14
CA ALA A 285 9.71 -5.01 -11.81
C ALA A 285 8.74 -6.07 -11.26
N ARG A 286 9.20 -7.31 -11.08
CA ARG A 286 8.40 -8.41 -10.51
C ARG A 286 7.94 -8.12 -9.08
N ARG A 287 8.82 -7.52 -8.27
CA ARG A 287 8.49 -7.12 -6.89
C ARG A 287 7.51 -5.96 -6.82
N LEU A 288 7.67 -4.96 -7.67
CA LEU A 288 6.72 -3.85 -7.79
C LEU A 288 5.35 -4.37 -8.24
N MET A 289 5.34 -5.28 -9.21
CA MET A 289 4.13 -5.95 -9.68
C MET A 289 3.42 -6.72 -8.57
N ALA A 290 4.14 -7.48 -7.74
CA ALA A 290 3.54 -8.17 -6.60
C ALA A 290 2.86 -7.20 -5.60
N LYS A 291 3.28 -5.93 -5.57
CA LYS A 291 2.69 -4.86 -4.76
C LYS A 291 1.66 -4.00 -5.51
N ALA A 292 1.45 -4.23 -6.80
CA ALA A 292 0.57 -3.42 -7.64
C ALA A 292 -0.93 -3.55 -7.31
N GLN A 293 -1.29 -4.37 -6.31
CA GLN A 293 -2.67 -4.42 -5.78
C GLN A 293 -3.06 -3.15 -5.00
N THR A 294 -2.10 -2.34 -4.57
CA THR A 294 -2.35 -1.04 -3.93
C THR A 294 -2.15 0.09 -4.95
N ALA A 295 -2.88 1.20 -4.79
CA ALA A 295 -2.74 2.37 -5.68
C ALA A 295 -1.29 2.90 -5.71
N ASP A 296 -0.64 2.99 -4.55
CA ASP A 296 0.76 3.43 -4.45
C ASP A 296 1.72 2.44 -5.16
N GLY A 297 1.47 1.13 -5.01
CA GLY A 297 2.27 0.10 -5.66
C GLY A 297 2.08 0.09 -7.18
N ALA A 298 0.84 0.26 -7.65
CA ALA A 298 0.48 0.39 -9.05
C ALA A 298 1.17 1.59 -9.70
N GLN A 299 1.15 2.74 -9.02
CA GLN A 299 1.79 3.97 -9.47
C GLN A 299 3.32 3.81 -9.55
N ALA A 300 3.94 3.26 -8.51
CA ALA A 300 5.39 3.02 -8.49
C ALA A 300 5.81 2.05 -9.60
N PHE A 301 5.02 0.99 -9.83
CA PHE A 301 5.28 0.03 -10.88
C PHE A 301 5.14 0.66 -12.27
N TRP A 302 4.07 1.43 -12.50
CA TRP A 302 3.87 2.17 -13.74
C TRP A 302 5.03 3.13 -14.03
N GLN A 303 5.43 3.94 -13.06
CA GLN A 303 6.54 4.89 -13.22
C GLN A 303 7.84 4.20 -13.63
N PHE A 304 8.15 3.07 -12.99
CA PHE A 304 9.35 2.31 -13.29
C PHE A 304 9.31 1.74 -14.71
N VAL A 305 8.25 1.01 -15.08
CA VAL A 305 8.14 0.35 -16.38
C VAL A 305 8.04 1.36 -17.52
N PHE A 306 7.32 2.47 -17.31
CA PHE A 306 7.23 3.54 -18.30
C PHE A 306 8.60 4.19 -18.53
N LEU A 307 9.36 4.47 -17.46
CA LEU A 307 10.73 4.97 -17.58
C LEU A 307 11.61 4.00 -18.39
N MET A 308 11.52 2.70 -18.11
CA MET A 308 12.31 1.70 -18.84
C MET A 308 11.87 1.58 -20.32
N SER A 309 10.58 1.72 -20.61
CA SER A 309 10.04 1.65 -21.98
C SER A 309 10.46 2.83 -22.88
N THR A 310 10.97 3.91 -22.29
CA THR A 310 11.47 5.10 -23.01
C THR A 310 13.01 5.13 -23.12
N GLY A 311 13.69 4.08 -22.62
CA GLY A 311 15.14 3.94 -22.64
C GLY A 311 15.71 3.38 -23.95
N GLU A 312 16.97 2.94 -23.90
CA GLU A 312 17.75 2.49 -25.07
C GLU A 312 17.28 1.14 -25.66
N ASP A 313 16.72 0.23 -24.84
CA ASP A 313 16.17 -1.05 -25.28
C ASP A 313 14.70 -1.21 -24.83
N PRO A 314 13.76 -0.62 -25.58
CA PRO A 314 12.37 -0.57 -25.18
C PRO A 314 11.63 -1.89 -25.40
N GLY A 315 12.17 -2.88 -26.12
CA GLY A 315 11.40 -4.00 -26.67
C GLY A 315 10.50 -4.73 -25.65
N ALA A 316 11.11 -5.38 -24.66
CA ALA A 316 10.37 -6.09 -23.61
C ALA A 316 9.72 -5.15 -22.59
N TRP A 317 10.28 -3.95 -22.39
CA TRP A 317 9.73 -2.95 -21.47
C TRP A 317 8.46 -2.27 -22.01
N MET A 318 8.31 -2.15 -23.33
CA MET A 318 7.09 -1.70 -24.01
C MET A 318 5.97 -2.71 -23.84
N ASP A 319 6.29 -4.01 -23.90
CA ASP A 319 5.32 -5.07 -23.58
C ASP A 319 4.87 -4.96 -22.13
N ALA A 320 5.83 -4.84 -21.21
CA ALA A 320 5.54 -4.66 -19.78
C ALA A 320 4.67 -3.42 -19.53
N ALA A 321 4.97 -2.29 -20.17
CA ALA A 321 4.22 -1.04 -20.04
C ALA A 321 2.79 -1.18 -20.57
N ALA A 322 2.62 -1.81 -21.73
CA ALA A 322 1.32 -2.06 -22.33
C ALA A 322 0.47 -3.02 -21.50
N LEU A 323 1.05 -4.12 -21.01
CA LEU A 323 0.38 -5.05 -20.10
C LEU A 323 -0.04 -4.37 -18.80
N MET A 324 0.79 -3.47 -18.28
CA MET A 324 0.47 -2.67 -17.09
C MET A 324 -0.67 -1.70 -17.31
N LEU A 325 -0.70 -1.03 -18.45
CA LEU A 325 -1.85 -0.21 -18.85
C LEU A 325 -3.12 -1.04 -18.87
N VAL A 326 -3.08 -2.29 -19.33
CA VAL A 326 -4.27 -3.15 -19.38
C VAL A 326 -4.68 -3.65 -17.99
N ALA A 327 -3.72 -3.96 -17.12
CA ALA A 327 -3.98 -4.58 -15.82
C ALA A 327 -4.38 -3.57 -14.73
N VAL A 328 -3.77 -2.38 -14.69
CA VAL A 328 -3.78 -1.51 -13.50
C VAL A 328 -3.96 -0.03 -13.84
N HIS A 329 -4.58 0.30 -14.99
CA HIS A 329 -4.74 1.68 -15.46
C HIS A 329 -5.48 2.58 -14.46
N ASP A 330 -6.58 2.09 -13.87
CA ASP A 330 -7.43 2.89 -13.00
C ASP A 330 -6.75 3.14 -11.64
N GLU A 331 -6.08 2.13 -11.07
CA GLU A 331 -5.37 2.26 -9.79
C GLU A 331 -4.10 3.10 -9.91
N ALA A 332 -3.41 3.06 -11.07
CA ALA A 332 -2.23 3.88 -11.34
C ALA A 332 -2.55 5.32 -11.80
N GLN A 333 -3.83 5.64 -12.04
CA GLN A 333 -4.31 6.96 -12.51
C GLN A 333 -3.55 7.47 -13.74
N VAL A 334 -3.32 6.61 -14.71
CA VAL A 334 -2.52 6.93 -15.90
C VAL A 334 -3.29 7.86 -16.83
N SER A 335 -2.66 8.97 -17.24
CA SER A 335 -3.22 9.84 -18.27
C SER A 335 -2.82 9.37 -19.66
N LEU A 336 -3.79 8.84 -20.42
CA LEU A 336 -3.57 8.37 -21.79
C LEU A 336 -3.04 9.47 -22.73
N LEU A 337 -3.38 10.74 -22.46
CA LEU A 337 -2.98 11.92 -23.25
C LEU A 337 -1.45 12.08 -23.37
N ALA A 338 -0.69 11.63 -22.38
CA ALA A 338 0.76 11.81 -22.31
C ALA A 338 1.55 10.62 -22.88
N LEU A 339 0.89 9.57 -23.36
CA LEU A 339 1.53 8.31 -23.76
C LEU A 339 1.91 8.28 -25.25
N PRO A 340 3.00 7.60 -25.64
CA PRO A 340 3.35 7.37 -27.04
C PRO A 340 2.32 6.50 -27.78
N ASP A 341 2.16 6.73 -29.08
CA ASP A 341 1.16 6.00 -29.90
C ASP A 341 1.48 4.51 -30.02
N ASP A 342 2.77 4.15 -30.10
CA ASP A 342 3.22 2.74 -30.14
C ASP A 342 2.78 1.96 -28.90
N LEU A 343 2.80 2.61 -27.73
CA LEU A 343 2.38 2.01 -26.46
C LEU A 343 0.86 1.78 -26.44
N LEU A 344 0.09 2.76 -26.94
CA LEU A 344 -1.36 2.65 -27.02
C LEU A 344 -1.79 1.55 -28.00
N HIS A 345 -1.17 1.46 -29.17
CA HIS A 345 -1.45 0.38 -30.13
C HIS A 345 -1.08 -1.00 -29.57
N LYS A 346 0.01 -1.11 -28.82
CA LYS A 346 0.40 -2.37 -28.18
C LYS A 346 -0.57 -2.78 -27.06
N ALA A 347 -1.05 -1.82 -26.26
CA ALA A 347 -2.10 -2.08 -25.28
C ALA A 347 -3.43 -2.49 -25.93
N GLN A 348 -3.79 -1.88 -27.08
CA GLN A 348 -4.95 -2.30 -27.88
C GLN A 348 -4.83 -3.76 -28.33
N ALA A 349 -3.66 -4.17 -28.82
CA ALA A 349 -3.43 -5.55 -29.26
C ALA A 349 -3.61 -6.56 -28.11
N PHE A 350 -3.12 -6.25 -26.90
CA PHE A 350 -3.32 -7.10 -25.72
C PHE A 350 -4.76 -7.10 -25.17
N LEU A 351 -5.55 -6.06 -25.44
CA LEU A 351 -7.00 -6.08 -25.13
C LEU A 351 -7.77 -6.98 -26.09
N GLN A 352 -7.31 -7.10 -27.34
CA GLN A 352 -7.93 -7.95 -28.37
C GLN A 352 -7.58 -9.44 -28.22
N ASP A 353 -6.34 -9.76 -27.86
CA ASP A 353 -5.83 -11.15 -27.75
C ASP A 353 -5.54 -11.54 -26.30
N GLU A 354 -6.53 -12.16 -25.65
CA GLU A 354 -6.43 -12.65 -24.27
C GLU A 354 -5.35 -13.74 -24.07
N PRO A 355 -5.26 -14.78 -24.91
CA PRO A 355 -4.19 -15.76 -24.83
C PRO A 355 -2.80 -15.15 -24.92
N ALA A 356 -2.57 -14.25 -25.88
CA ALA A 356 -1.27 -13.60 -26.05
C ALA A 356 -0.92 -12.69 -24.87
N ARG A 357 -1.91 -11.95 -24.34
CA ARG A 357 -1.76 -11.11 -23.14
C ARG A 357 -1.29 -11.95 -21.94
N SER A 358 -2.02 -13.02 -21.63
CA SER A 358 -1.71 -13.87 -20.47
C SER A 358 -0.37 -14.58 -20.62
N ALA A 359 -0.06 -15.10 -21.81
CA ALA A 359 1.22 -15.76 -22.08
C ALA A 359 2.40 -14.79 -21.90
N ARG A 360 2.31 -13.58 -22.47
CA ARG A 360 3.37 -12.57 -22.39
C ARG A 360 3.57 -12.06 -20.97
N ALA A 361 2.49 -11.91 -20.20
CA ALA A 361 2.55 -11.54 -18.80
C ALA A 361 3.27 -12.58 -17.95
N SER A 362 2.93 -13.87 -18.12
CA SER A 362 3.59 -14.97 -17.41
C SER A 362 5.07 -15.08 -17.76
N GLU A 363 5.45 -14.82 -19.02
CA GLU A 363 6.85 -14.82 -19.46
C GLU A 363 7.67 -13.72 -18.78
N LEU A 364 7.12 -12.50 -18.65
CA LEU A 364 7.85 -11.36 -18.11
C LEU A 364 7.90 -11.37 -16.57
N PHE A 365 6.77 -11.66 -15.93
CA PHE A 365 6.61 -11.43 -14.49
C PHE A 365 6.55 -12.69 -13.63
N ASP A 366 6.55 -13.89 -14.22
CA ASP A 366 6.42 -15.17 -13.51
C ASP A 366 5.16 -15.29 -12.63
N THR A 367 4.15 -14.42 -12.81
CA THR A 367 2.85 -14.50 -12.11
C THR A 367 1.68 -14.11 -13.01
N GLU A 368 0.47 -14.45 -12.58
CA GLU A 368 -0.76 -13.97 -13.19
C GLU A 368 -1.09 -12.56 -12.68
N LEU A 369 -1.32 -11.64 -13.62
CA LEU A 369 -1.81 -10.29 -13.34
C LEU A 369 -3.33 -10.32 -13.14
N ASN A 370 -3.82 -9.47 -12.24
CA ASN A 370 -5.25 -9.20 -12.17
C ASN A 370 -5.63 -8.27 -13.33
N TRP A 371 -6.37 -8.79 -14.30
CA TRP A 371 -6.79 -8.05 -15.49
C TRP A 371 -8.08 -7.24 -15.30
N GLY A 372 -8.52 -7.03 -14.06
CA GLY A 372 -9.78 -6.35 -13.74
C GLY A 372 -11.03 -7.13 -14.19
N SER A 373 -12.20 -6.52 -14.01
CA SER A 373 -13.44 -7.10 -14.54
C SER A 373 -13.51 -6.92 -16.06
N ASP A 374 -14.34 -7.73 -16.72
CA ASP A 374 -14.56 -7.58 -18.17
C ASP A 374 -15.14 -6.21 -18.53
N GLN A 375 -15.91 -5.62 -17.61
CA GLN A 375 -16.41 -4.26 -17.78
C GLN A 375 -15.28 -3.22 -17.73
N ASP A 376 -14.32 -3.37 -16.83
CA ASP A 376 -13.23 -2.40 -16.69
C ASP A 376 -12.29 -2.44 -17.89
N ARG A 377 -11.96 -3.63 -18.39
CA ARG A 377 -11.23 -3.79 -19.65
C ARG A 377 -11.98 -3.19 -20.83
N THR A 378 -13.29 -3.41 -20.91
CA THR A 378 -14.11 -2.84 -21.99
C THR A 378 -14.16 -1.31 -21.91
N LYS A 379 -14.26 -0.72 -20.72
CA LYS A 379 -14.17 0.74 -20.53
C LYS A 379 -12.81 1.27 -20.98
N LEU A 380 -11.71 0.63 -20.58
CA LEU A 380 -10.37 1.01 -21.01
C LEU A 380 -10.23 0.93 -22.53
N TRP A 381 -10.69 -0.17 -23.13
CA TRP A 381 -10.61 -0.38 -24.56
C TRP A 381 -11.35 0.71 -25.34
N VAL A 382 -12.59 1.04 -24.93
CA VAL A 382 -13.35 2.13 -25.52
C VAL A 382 -12.61 3.47 -25.37
N THR A 383 -12.07 3.76 -24.18
CA THR A 383 -11.33 5.01 -23.91
C THR A 383 -10.09 5.13 -24.80
N LEU A 384 -9.36 4.03 -24.97
CA LEU A 384 -8.16 3.94 -25.79
C LEU A 384 -8.48 4.13 -27.28
N LEU A 385 -9.53 3.46 -27.79
CA LEU A 385 -9.98 3.63 -29.18
C LEU A 385 -10.37 5.08 -29.48
N PHE A 386 -11.08 5.72 -28.56
CA PHE A 386 -11.45 7.12 -28.68
C PHE A 386 -10.23 8.05 -28.66
N GLU A 387 -9.18 7.73 -27.90
CA GLU A 387 -7.94 8.52 -27.88
C GLU A 387 -7.15 8.32 -29.17
N LEU A 388 -6.98 7.09 -29.64
CA LEU A 388 -6.32 6.79 -30.91
C LEU A 388 -7.06 7.40 -32.11
N SER A 389 -8.39 7.36 -32.12
CA SER A 389 -9.19 7.95 -33.21
C SER A 389 -9.01 9.47 -33.30
N LYS A 390 -8.70 10.14 -32.18
CA LYS A 390 -8.41 11.58 -32.15
C LYS A 390 -7.01 11.90 -32.70
N ARG A 391 -6.05 11.00 -32.46
CA ARG A 391 -4.65 11.17 -32.89
C ARG A 391 -4.41 10.79 -34.34
N CYS A 392 -5.23 9.90 -34.90
CA CYS A 392 -5.17 9.51 -36.30
C CYS A 392 -5.92 10.54 -37.18
N PRO A 393 -5.23 11.36 -38.00
CA PRO A 393 -5.87 12.33 -38.88
C PRO A 393 -6.49 11.68 -40.13
N GLU A 394 -6.23 10.39 -40.38
CA GLU A 394 -6.84 9.66 -41.49
C GLU A 394 -8.28 9.26 -41.16
N ASP A 395 -9.21 9.93 -41.84
CA ASP A 395 -10.66 9.79 -41.68
C ASP A 395 -11.14 8.33 -41.69
N THR A 396 -10.50 7.43 -42.46
CA THR A 396 -10.92 6.03 -42.57
C THR A 396 -10.61 5.20 -41.33
N VAL A 397 -9.41 5.37 -40.76
CA VAL A 397 -8.98 4.64 -39.55
C VAL A 397 -9.69 5.20 -38.32
N ALA A 398 -9.82 6.52 -38.22
CA ALA A 398 -10.55 7.16 -37.15
C ALA A 398 -12.02 6.68 -37.11
N ARG A 399 -12.68 6.58 -38.28
CA ARG A 399 -14.06 6.06 -38.38
C ARG A 399 -14.18 4.59 -37.97
N SER A 400 -13.23 3.73 -38.35
CA SER A 400 -13.28 2.32 -37.97
C SER A 400 -13.10 2.13 -36.46
N LEU A 401 -12.14 2.83 -35.85
CA LEU A 401 -11.89 2.77 -34.40
C LEU A 401 -13.11 3.29 -33.62
N MET A 402 -13.74 4.36 -34.12
CA MET A 402 -14.93 4.93 -33.50
C MET A 402 -16.14 4.01 -33.61
N LEU A 403 -16.30 3.30 -34.74
CA LEU A 403 -17.34 2.28 -34.90
C LEU A 403 -17.11 1.11 -33.93
N GLU A 404 -15.87 0.63 -33.79
CA GLU A 404 -15.49 -0.42 -32.86
C GLU A 404 -15.79 0.00 -31.40
N ALA A 405 -15.42 1.23 -31.03
CA ALA A 405 -15.73 1.80 -29.72
C ALA A 405 -17.24 1.81 -29.44
N MET A 406 -18.05 2.24 -30.41
CA MET A 406 -19.51 2.25 -30.27
C MET A 406 -20.11 0.84 -30.11
N GLN A 407 -19.56 -0.17 -30.77
CA GLN A 407 -20.02 -1.56 -30.61
C GLN A 407 -19.68 -2.12 -29.23
N LEU A 408 -18.50 -1.80 -28.70
CA LEU A 408 -18.05 -2.25 -27.39
C LEU A 408 -18.84 -1.62 -26.24
N LEU A 409 -19.29 -0.36 -26.39
CA LEU A 409 -20.16 0.30 -25.40
C LEU A 409 -21.42 -0.50 -25.08
N LEU A 410 -21.98 -1.23 -26.04
CA LEU A 410 -23.19 -2.04 -25.85
C LEU A 410 -22.98 -3.24 -24.90
N ARG A 411 -21.73 -3.58 -24.58
CA ARG A 411 -21.39 -4.65 -23.61
C ARG A 411 -21.37 -4.14 -22.16
N LEU A 412 -21.39 -2.83 -21.95
CA LEU A 412 -21.34 -2.21 -20.62
C LEU A 412 -22.74 -2.02 -20.03
N GLU A 413 -22.83 -2.02 -18.70
CA GLU A 413 -24.06 -1.63 -18.00
C GLU A 413 -24.38 -0.14 -18.28
N PRO A 414 -25.66 0.26 -18.45
CA PRO A 414 -26.05 1.65 -18.66
C PRO A 414 -25.40 2.65 -17.68
N SER A 415 -25.30 2.26 -16.41
CA SER A 415 -24.65 3.02 -15.33
C SER A 415 -23.17 3.29 -15.62
N SER A 416 -22.47 2.28 -16.12
CA SER A 416 -21.05 2.33 -16.50
C SER A 416 -20.82 3.16 -17.77
N ILE A 417 -21.71 3.10 -18.75
CA ILE A 417 -21.65 3.93 -19.97
C ILE A 417 -21.78 5.41 -19.58
N LEU A 418 -22.72 5.76 -18.69
CA LEU A 418 -22.88 7.13 -18.22
C LEU A 418 -21.68 7.62 -17.40
N ALA A 419 -21.09 6.75 -16.57
CA ALA A 419 -19.87 7.08 -15.82
C ALA A 419 -18.71 7.40 -16.77
N LEU A 420 -18.53 6.60 -17.83
CA LEU A 420 -17.54 6.85 -18.87
C LEU A 420 -17.81 8.17 -19.60
N ALA A 421 -19.06 8.47 -19.96
CA ALA A 421 -19.43 9.75 -20.58
C ALA A 421 -19.04 10.95 -19.69
N ARG A 422 -19.23 10.84 -18.38
CA ARG A 422 -18.81 11.88 -17.42
C ARG A 422 -17.30 12.02 -17.31
N GLN A 423 -16.56 10.91 -17.32
CA GLN A 423 -15.10 10.93 -17.32
C GLN A 423 -14.55 11.62 -18.58
N LEU A 424 -15.10 11.29 -19.75
CA LEU A 424 -14.75 11.95 -21.01
C LEU A 424 -15.06 13.45 -20.99
N ALA A 425 -16.22 13.84 -20.42
CA ALA A 425 -16.59 15.25 -20.28
C ALA A 425 -15.62 16.02 -19.36
N ALA A 426 -15.24 15.41 -18.23
CA ALA A 426 -14.25 15.99 -17.31
C ALA A 426 -12.87 16.12 -17.97
N GLY A 427 -12.52 15.19 -18.88
CA GLY A 427 -11.31 15.24 -19.71
C GLY A 427 -11.37 16.23 -20.88
N GLY A 428 -12.39 17.08 -20.98
CA GLY A 428 -12.54 18.10 -22.02
C GLY A 428 -13.05 17.57 -23.37
N ARG A 429 -13.58 16.35 -23.42
CA ARG A 429 -14.05 15.68 -24.65
C ARG A 429 -15.57 15.76 -24.79
N GLY A 430 -16.11 16.98 -24.92
CA GLY A 430 -17.54 17.24 -24.86
C GLY A 430 -18.38 16.54 -25.94
N VAL A 431 -17.87 16.46 -27.17
CA VAL A 431 -18.62 15.87 -28.31
C VAL A 431 -18.70 14.35 -28.18
N GLU A 432 -17.59 13.68 -27.89
CA GLU A 432 -17.55 12.23 -27.67
C GLU A 432 -18.29 11.85 -26.39
N ALA A 433 -18.15 12.64 -25.33
CA ALA A 433 -18.95 12.47 -24.11
C ALA A 433 -20.46 12.60 -24.37
N ALA A 434 -20.88 13.51 -25.24
CA ALA A 434 -22.29 13.62 -25.65
C ALA A 434 -22.75 12.38 -26.42
N GLN A 435 -21.93 11.83 -27.32
CA GLN A 435 -22.25 10.61 -28.06
C GLN A 435 -22.36 9.37 -27.13
N VAL A 436 -21.41 9.21 -26.20
CA VAL A 436 -21.46 8.15 -25.19
C VAL A 436 -22.65 8.36 -24.24
N GLY A 437 -22.98 9.61 -23.89
CA GLY A 437 -24.15 9.95 -23.10
C GLY A 437 -25.48 9.59 -23.79
N VAL A 438 -25.58 9.79 -25.11
CA VAL A 438 -26.72 9.31 -25.91
C VAL A 438 -26.81 7.79 -25.90
N ALA A 439 -25.69 7.08 -26.03
CA ALA A 439 -25.66 5.61 -25.95
C ALA A 439 -26.11 5.12 -24.56
N ALA A 440 -25.67 5.78 -23.47
CA ALA A 440 -26.14 5.49 -22.12
C ALA A 440 -27.65 5.69 -22.00
N ALA A 441 -28.17 6.80 -22.54
CA ALA A 441 -29.60 7.11 -22.49
C ALA A 441 -30.44 6.06 -23.22
N GLN A 442 -29.99 5.60 -24.39
CA GLN A 442 -30.63 4.51 -25.14
C GLN A 442 -30.60 3.19 -24.36
N ALA A 443 -29.47 2.89 -23.69
CA ALA A 443 -29.33 1.70 -22.87
C ALA A 443 -30.28 1.74 -21.65
N PHE A 444 -30.36 2.86 -20.93
CA PHE A 444 -31.33 3.05 -19.84
C PHE A 444 -32.79 2.92 -20.31
N ALA A 445 -33.11 3.49 -21.48
CA ALA A 445 -34.44 3.38 -22.05
C ALA A 445 -34.80 1.92 -22.37
N SER A 446 -33.84 1.13 -22.89
CA SER A 446 -34.03 -0.31 -23.15
C SER A 446 -34.26 -1.11 -21.87
N CYS A 447 -33.68 -0.68 -20.75
CA CYS A 447 -33.89 -1.27 -19.41
C CYS A 447 -35.14 -0.70 -18.68
N ASN A 448 -35.99 0.06 -19.37
CA ASN A 448 -37.19 0.70 -18.81
C ASN A 448 -36.93 1.66 -17.64
N ARG A 449 -35.70 2.23 -17.56
CA ARG A 449 -35.29 3.25 -16.58
C ARG A 449 -35.43 4.64 -17.21
N GLN A 450 -36.67 5.09 -17.37
CA GLN A 450 -37.00 6.29 -18.16
C GLN A 450 -36.43 7.59 -17.55
N GLU A 451 -36.41 7.71 -16.22
CA GLU A 451 -35.87 8.88 -15.54
C GLU A 451 -34.35 9.01 -15.77
N ASP A 452 -33.61 7.90 -15.63
CA ASP A 452 -32.17 7.86 -15.90
C ASP A 452 -31.86 8.10 -17.39
N ALA A 453 -32.71 7.60 -18.29
CA ALA A 453 -32.60 7.85 -19.72
C ALA A 453 -32.77 9.35 -20.04
N LEU A 454 -33.78 9.99 -19.46
CA LEU A 454 -34.01 11.43 -19.61
C LEU A 454 -32.83 12.25 -19.08
N GLN A 455 -32.34 11.94 -17.88
CA GLN A 455 -31.17 12.61 -17.30
C GLN A 455 -29.92 12.44 -18.19
N SER A 456 -29.73 11.26 -18.77
CA SER A 456 -28.60 10.98 -19.66
C SER A 456 -28.70 11.74 -21.00
N TYR A 457 -29.91 11.86 -21.58
CA TYR A 457 -30.13 12.69 -22.77
C TYR A 457 -29.93 14.17 -22.49
N LEU A 458 -30.39 14.67 -21.34
CA LEU A 458 -30.16 16.06 -20.92
C LEU A 458 -28.67 16.34 -20.69
N PHE A 459 -27.96 15.40 -20.07
CA PHE A 459 -26.51 15.47 -19.92
C PHE A 459 -25.80 15.55 -21.28
N ALA A 460 -26.12 14.66 -22.21
CA ALA A 460 -25.56 14.70 -23.56
C ALA A 460 -25.87 16.02 -24.29
N TYR A 461 -27.10 16.52 -24.17
CA TYR A 461 -27.51 17.79 -24.75
C TYR A 461 -26.77 19.00 -24.14
N SER A 462 -26.46 18.96 -22.84
CA SER A 462 -25.70 20.01 -22.18
C SER A 462 -24.26 20.11 -22.68
N LEU A 463 -23.69 19.00 -23.17
CA LEU A 463 -22.35 18.92 -23.70
C LEU A 463 -22.28 19.26 -25.20
N ASP A 464 -23.27 18.83 -25.98
CA ASP A 464 -23.41 19.15 -27.39
C ASP A 464 -24.88 19.48 -27.75
N PRO A 465 -25.25 20.77 -27.72
CA PRO A 465 -26.60 21.20 -28.08
C PRO A 465 -26.98 20.94 -29.55
N ASN A 466 -26.00 20.75 -30.44
CA ASN A 466 -26.24 20.50 -31.86
C ASN A 466 -26.50 19.01 -32.14
N ASN A 467 -26.35 18.14 -31.15
CA ASN A 467 -26.62 16.72 -31.29
C ASN A 467 -28.13 16.46 -31.41
N ALA A 468 -28.58 16.17 -32.63
CA ALA A 468 -29.99 15.89 -32.94
C ALA A 468 -30.53 14.65 -32.20
N HIS A 469 -29.68 13.67 -31.89
CA HIS A 469 -30.09 12.49 -31.13
C HIS A 469 -30.32 12.81 -29.66
N ALA A 470 -29.49 13.67 -29.06
CA ALA A 470 -29.64 14.10 -27.67
C ALA A 470 -30.92 14.93 -27.47
N SER A 471 -31.13 15.94 -28.31
CA SER A 471 -32.32 16.81 -28.24
C SER A 471 -33.63 16.05 -28.51
N ARG A 472 -33.67 15.23 -29.55
CA ARG A 472 -34.85 14.41 -29.88
C ARG A 472 -35.14 13.36 -28.79
N GLY A 473 -34.10 12.72 -28.27
CA GLY A 473 -34.22 11.76 -27.16
C GLY A 473 -34.78 12.41 -25.90
N ALA A 474 -34.24 13.57 -25.50
CA ALA A 474 -34.71 14.32 -24.34
C ALA A 474 -36.19 14.72 -24.45
N VAL A 475 -36.61 15.24 -25.60
CA VAL A 475 -38.02 15.63 -25.84
C VAL A 475 -38.95 14.41 -25.80
N THR A 476 -38.52 13.30 -26.38
CA THR A 476 -39.32 12.07 -26.45
C THR A 476 -39.53 11.50 -25.04
N GLU A 477 -38.47 11.35 -24.26
CA GLU A 477 -38.56 10.84 -22.89
C GLU A 477 -39.27 11.83 -21.96
N ALA A 478 -39.02 13.14 -22.06
CA ALA A 478 -39.75 14.13 -21.28
C ALA A 478 -41.26 14.11 -21.54
N SER A 479 -41.66 13.92 -22.80
CA SER A 479 -43.08 13.78 -23.19
C SER A 479 -43.70 12.52 -22.58
N ARG A 480 -42.93 11.42 -22.53
CA ARG A 480 -43.35 10.16 -21.90
C ARG A 480 -43.52 10.31 -20.40
N THR A 481 -42.52 10.87 -19.70
CA THR A 481 -42.59 11.13 -18.25
C THR A 481 -43.75 12.07 -17.90
N CYS A 482 -44.00 13.12 -18.70
CA CYS A 482 -45.14 14.01 -18.52
C CYS A 482 -46.48 13.27 -18.65
N SER A 483 -46.59 12.37 -19.63
CA SER A 483 -47.79 11.55 -19.83
C SER A 483 -48.03 10.59 -18.65
N GLU A 484 -46.98 9.98 -18.11
CA GLU A 484 -47.07 9.12 -16.93
C GLU A 484 -47.46 9.91 -15.66
N LEU A 485 -46.87 11.09 -15.43
CA LEU A 485 -47.24 11.98 -14.32
C LEU A 485 -48.70 12.44 -14.42
N GLN A 486 -49.18 12.76 -15.62
CA GLN A 486 -50.59 13.09 -15.84
C GLN A 486 -51.51 11.92 -15.50
N ARG A 487 -51.13 10.68 -15.83
CA ARG A 487 -51.90 9.48 -15.47
C ARG A 487 -51.97 9.31 -13.95
N LEU A 488 -50.82 9.35 -13.27
CA LEU A 488 -50.73 9.25 -11.80
C LEU A 488 -51.55 10.34 -11.09
N ASN A 489 -51.48 11.57 -11.59
CA ASN A 489 -52.24 12.70 -11.05
C ASN A 489 -53.76 12.48 -11.18
N ARG A 490 -54.24 11.94 -12.32
CA ARG A 490 -55.65 11.55 -12.49
C ARG A 490 -56.07 10.44 -11.52
N GLU A 491 -55.22 9.44 -11.31
CA GLU A 491 -55.49 8.33 -10.37
C GLU A 491 -55.57 8.81 -8.92
N GLN A 492 -54.68 9.72 -8.52
CA GLN A 492 -54.73 10.38 -7.22
C GLN A 492 -56.00 11.21 -7.06
N HIS A 493 -56.38 12.01 -8.06
CA HIS A 493 -57.64 12.75 -8.03
C HIS A 493 -58.87 11.84 -7.95
N ALA A 494 -58.89 10.72 -8.67
CA ALA A 494 -59.96 9.73 -8.58
C ALA A 494 -60.05 9.12 -7.17
N THR A 495 -58.90 8.84 -6.54
CA THR A 495 -58.84 8.33 -5.17
C THR A 495 -59.35 9.35 -4.17
N ILE A 496 -58.92 10.62 -4.29
CA ILE A 496 -59.39 11.74 -3.46
C ILE A 496 -60.90 11.91 -3.61
N ALA A 497 -61.43 11.86 -4.84
CA ALA A 497 -62.86 11.96 -5.09
C ALA A 497 -63.64 10.79 -4.44
N SER A 498 -63.14 9.56 -4.54
CA SER A 498 -63.75 8.40 -3.88
C SER A 498 -63.74 8.54 -2.36
N GLN A 499 -62.64 9.02 -1.77
CA GLN A 499 -62.56 9.25 -0.32
C GLN A 499 -63.49 10.38 0.11
N GLY A 500 -63.56 11.48 -0.64
CA GLY A 500 -64.50 12.57 -0.42
C GLY A 500 -65.97 12.12 -0.45
N ALA A 501 -66.34 11.26 -1.40
CA ALA A 501 -67.67 10.67 -1.46
C ALA A 501 -67.99 9.79 -0.24
N ARG A 502 -67.00 9.04 0.26
CA ARG A 502 -67.15 8.25 1.50
C ARG A 502 -67.33 9.14 2.73
N ILE A 503 -66.58 10.25 2.81
CA ILE A 503 -66.71 11.22 3.89
C ILE A 503 -68.11 11.85 3.86
N ALA A 504 -68.57 12.32 2.70
CA ALA A 504 -69.90 12.88 2.56
C ALA A 504 -71.01 11.89 2.94
N ALA A 505 -70.90 10.62 2.52
CA ALA A 505 -71.84 9.57 2.92
C ALA A 505 -71.84 9.30 4.43
N LEU A 506 -70.68 9.40 5.09
CA LEU A 506 -70.58 9.29 6.55
C LEU A 506 -71.19 10.52 7.24
N GLU A 507 -70.96 11.73 6.74
CA GLU A 507 -71.55 12.96 7.26
C GLU A 507 -73.08 12.97 7.15
N ASP A 508 -73.63 12.53 6.03
CA ASP A 508 -75.08 12.41 5.86
C ASP A 508 -75.67 11.33 6.76
N LYS A 509 -74.93 10.23 6.98
CA LYS A 509 -75.32 9.21 7.96
C LYS A 509 -75.33 9.78 9.38
N VAL A 510 -74.35 10.61 9.74
CA VAL A 510 -74.30 11.33 11.02
C VAL A 510 -75.49 12.30 11.16
N LYS A 511 -75.82 13.05 10.12
CA LYS A 511 -77.00 13.96 10.13
C LYS A 511 -78.33 13.21 10.23
N SER A 512 -78.46 12.07 9.55
CA SER A 512 -79.68 11.23 9.57
C SER A 512 -79.99 10.59 10.92
N LEU A 513 -78.99 10.53 11.81
CA LEU A 513 -79.14 10.00 13.18
C LEU A 513 -79.71 11.02 14.18
N GLY A 514 -80.06 12.24 13.73
CA GLY A 514 -81.08 13.10 14.34
C GLY A 514 -81.13 13.16 15.87
N GLY A 515 -80.06 13.63 16.51
CA GLY A 515 -80.03 13.98 17.94
C GLY A 515 -78.87 14.92 18.25
N PRO A 516 -78.92 15.72 19.34
CA PRO A 516 -77.72 16.39 19.83
C PRO A 516 -76.63 15.33 20.05
N PRO A 517 -75.33 15.68 19.98
CA PRO A 517 -74.27 14.72 20.20
C PRO A 517 -74.43 14.15 21.62
N VAL A 518 -75.10 13.01 21.72
CA VAL A 518 -74.99 12.16 22.89
C VAL A 518 -73.56 11.67 22.82
N ILE A 519 -72.75 12.11 23.77
CA ILE A 519 -71.47 11.50 24.07
C ILE A 519 -71.79 10.07 24.55
N VAL A 520 -72.08 9.15 23.61
CA VAL A 520 -72.02 7.71 23.85
C VAL A 520 -70.60 7.31 23.51
N GLY A 521 -69.73 7.66 24.45
CA GLY A 521 -68.31 7.47 24.40
C GLY A 521 -67.80 7.90 25.76
N SER A 522 -68.19 7.12 26.76
CA SER A 522 -67.71 7.15 28.14
C SER A 522 -66.66 8.23 28.44
N SER A 523 -67.10 9.32 29.08
CA SER A 523 -66.30 9.85 30.20
C SER A 523 -66.23 8.75 31.26
N ARG A 524 -65.41 7.73 31.01
CA ARG A 524 -64.68 7.12 32.11
C ARG A 524 -63.59 8.13 32.39
N SER A 525 -63.85 9.00 33.36
CA SER A 525 -62.83 9.25 34.38
C SER A 525 -62.32 7.86 34.76
N ILE A 526 -61.19 7.45 34.19
CA ILE A 526 -60.47 6.32 34.72
C ILE A 526 -59.94 6.89 36.02
N GLN A 527 -60.61 6.58 37.13
CA GLN A 527 -59.97 6.63 38.43
C GLN A 527 -58.81 5.64 38.34
N THR A 528 -57.64 6.15 38.03
CA THR A 528 -56.42 5.37 37.93
C THR A 528 -56.02 4.99 39.34
N GLY A 529 -56.27 3.74 39.72
CA GLY A 529 -55.62 3.17 40.88
C GLY A 529 -54.11 3.11 40.67
N PRO A 530 -53.31 3.11 41.76
CA PRO A 530 -51.85 3.04 41.69
C PRO A 530 -51.41 1.84 40.82
N GLY A 531 -50.58 2.10 39.80
CA GLY A 531 -49.95 1.05 38.96
C GLY A 531 -50.60 0.72 37.60
N THR A 532 -51.54 1.52 37.11
CA THR A 532 -52.24 1.20 35.85
C THR A 532 -51.39 1.55 34.60
N SER A 533 -51.18 0.58 33.70
CA SER A 533 -50.55 0.80 32.38
C SER A 533 -51.61 1.01 31.31
N LEU A 534 -51.54 2.13 30.58
CA LEU A 534 -52.45 2.47 29.49
C LEU A 534 -51.74 2.30 28.16
N PHE A 535 -52.27 1.40 27.34
CA PHE A 535 -51.87 1.24 25.95
C PHE A 535 -52.74 2.14 25.08
N LEU A 536 -52.10 3.05 24.36
CA LEU A 536 -52.78 3.94 23.44
C LEU A 536 -53.21 3.08 22.24
N GLY A 537 -54.45 3.25 21.74
CA GLY A 537 -55.01 2.47 20.61
C GLY A 537 -54.29 2.65 19.26
N GLY A 538 -53.14 3.32 19.28
CA GLY A 538 -52.20 3.58 18.20
C GLY A 538 -51.08 4.51 18.71
N PRO A 539 -49.92 4.55 18.05
CA PRO A 539 -48.85 5.47 18.42
C PRO A 539 -49.29 6.93 18.23
N ILE A 540 -49.08 7.76 19.25
CA ILE A 540 -49.36 9.20 19.18
C ILE A 540 -48.11 9.91 18.69
N ILE A 541 -48.25 10.66 17.60
CA ILE A 541 -47.13 11.33 16.95
C ILE A 541 -47.21 12.83 17.21
N PHE A 542 -46.15 13.38 17.80
CA PHE A 542 -45.93 14.80 17.98
C PHE A 542 -44.68 15.20 17.21
N ALA A 543 -44.79 16.17 16.29
CA ALA A 543 -43.67 16.61 15.47
C ALA A 543 -43.45 18.12 15.60
N TRP A 544 -42.18 18.49 15.75
CA TRP A 544 -41.71 19.86 15.86
C TRP A 544 -40.67 20.12 14.77
N ASP A 545 -41.01 21.02 13.85
CA ASP A 545 -40.13 21.45 12.77
C ASP A 545 -39.36 22.69 13.23
N ILE A 546 -38.05 22.56 13.33
CA ILE A 546 -37.12 23.63 13.73
C ILE A 546 -36.19 24.03 12.58
N SER A 547 -36.52 23.64 11.35
CA SER A 547 -35.68 23.85 10.17
C SER A 547 -35.43 25.32 9.81
N GLN A 548 -36.25 26.23 10.35
CA GLN A 548 -36.17 27.69 10.13
C GLN A 548 -35.59 28.44 11.33
N GLU A 549 -35.22 27.75 12.41
CA GLU A 549 -34.69 28.39 13.62
C GLU A 549 -33.16 28.49 13.57
N ASP A 550 -32.62 29.66 13.93
CA ASP A 550 -31.18 29.88 14.06
C ASP A 550 -30.72 29.61 15.49
N PHE A 551 -29.85 28.60 15.64
CA PHE A 551 -29.27 28.18 16.90
C PHE A 551 -27.80 28.61 17.08
N SER A 552 -27.25 29.39 16.15
CA SER A 552 -25.85 29.82 16.15
C SER A 552 -25.46 30.65 17.38
N GLY A 553 -26.43 31.33 18.00
CA GLY A 553 -26.23 32.17 19.19
C GLY A 553 -26.31 31.44 20.53
N LEU A 554 -26.57 30.13 20.56
CA LEU A 554 -26.76 29.38 21.81
C LEU A 554 -25.47 28.71 22.28
N SER A 555 -25.18 28.86 23.58
CA SER A 555 -24.06 28.22 24.26
C SER A 555 -24.45 26.85 24.84
N LYS A 556 -23.43 26.03 25.16
CA LYS A 556 -23.65 24.70 25.74
C LYS A 556 -24.45 24.77 27.04
N GLY A 557 -25.51 23.96 27.13
CA GLY A 557 -26.47 23.96 28.23
C GLY A 557 -27.73 24.79 27.97
N GLU A 558 -27.71 25.74 27.02
CA GLU A 558 -28.92 26.44 26.62
C GLU A 558 -29.83 25.53 25.76
N CYS A 559 -31.13 25.77 25.84
CA CYS A 559 -32.13 24.91 25.20
C CYS A 559 -33.29 25.69 24.60
N ARG A 560 -34.02 25.00 23.72
CA ARG A 560 -35.30 25.42 23.18
C ARG A 560 -36.34 24.35 23.44
N GLU A 561 -37.56 24.79 23.69
CA GLU A 561 -38.69 23.92 24.00
C GLU A 561 -39.76 24.04 22.94
N SER A 562 -40.36 22.91 22.58
CA SER A 562 -41.54 22.87 21.73
C SER A 562 -42.77 23.37 22.50
N PRO A 563 -43.85 23.74 21.80
CA PRO A 563 -45.17 23.83 22.42
C PRO A 563 -45.52 22.51 23.13
N SER A 564 -46.26 22.61 24.23
CA SER A 564 -46.76 21.44 24.95
C SER A 564 -48.00 20.86 24.30
N PHE A 565 -48.13 19.54 24.39
CA PHE A 565 -49.24 18.76 23.85
C PHE A 565 -49.82 17.87 24.95
N THR A 566 -51.14 17.90 25.14
CA THR A 566 -51.83 17.07 26.13
C THR A 566 -52.16 15.70 25.53
N LEU A 567 -51.81 14.62 26.23
CA LEU A 567 -52.08 13.27 25.75
C LEU A 567 -53.60 12.97 25.72
N PRO A 568 -54.18 12.61 24.56
CA PRO A 568 -55.60 12.29 24.46
C PRO A 568 -56.06 11.26 25.50
N GLY A 569 -57.06 11.62 26.31
CA GLY A 569 -57.61 10.77 27.37
C GLY A 569 -56.83 10.79 28.70
N LEU A 570 -55.74 11.56 28.79
CA LEU A 570 -54.97 11.78 30.01
C LEU A 570 -54.72 13.28 30.21
N ASP A 571 -54.80 13.79 31.44
CA ASP A 571 -54.49 15.20 31.70
C ASP A 571 -52.97 15.45 31.85
N ILE A 572 -52.15 14.76 31.05
CA ILE A 572 -50.69 14.85 31.10
C ILE A 572 -50.20 15.67 29.91
N LYS A 573 -49.41 16.72 30.17
CA LYS A 573 -48.76 17.51 29.13
C LYS A 573 -47.36 17.00 28.88
N VAL A 574 -47.00 16.93 27.61
CA VAL A 574 -45.66 16.57 27.15
C VAL A 574 -45.11 17.59 26.17
N TRP A 575 -43.80 17.80 26.15
CA TRP A 575 -43.11 18.68 25.21
C TRP A 575 -41.69 18.19 24.95
N ILE A 576 -41.05 18.70 23.91
CA ILE A 576 -39.68 18.38 23.52
C ILE A 576 -38.76 19.50 24.00
N ARG A 577 -37.63 19.14 24.61
CA ARG A 577 -36.54 20.06 24.95
C ARG A 577 -35.30 19.71 24.15
N TYR A 578 -34.80 20.66 23.37
CA TYR A 578 -33.66 20.49 22.48
C TYR A 578 -32.48 21.36 22.93
N HIS A 579 -31.29 20.75 23.03
CA HIS A 579 -30.01 21.40 23.33
C HIS A 579 -29.08 21.27 22.10
N PRO A 580 -28.96 22.31 21.26
CA PRO A 580 -28.18 22.25 20.02
C PRO A 580 -26.69 22.00 20.23
N GLN A 581 -26.11 22.54 21.32
CA GLN A 581 -24.70 22.38 21.70
C GLN A 581 -24.51 21.36 22.84
N GLY A 582 -25.56 20.62 23.18
CA GLY A 582 -25.56 19.62 24.25
C GLY A 582 -25.90 20.20 25.63
N GLU A 583 -26.31 19.31 26.55
CA GLU A 583 -26.54 19.67 27.95
C GLU A 583 -25.20 19.97 28.65
N GLN A 584 -25.22 20.68 29.79
CA GLN A 584 -24.00 20.98 30.57
C GLN A 584 -23.14 19.74 30.86
N ARG A 585 -23.77 18.57 31.04
CA ARG A 585 -23.10 17.29 31.32
C ARG A 585 -22.77 16.46 30.07
N SER A 586 -23.23 16.86 28.88
CA SER A 586 -22.92 16.15 27.64
C SER A 586 -21.48 16.40 27.20
N PRO A 587 -20.81 15.48 26.47
CA PRO A 587 -19.51 15.76 25.86
C PRO A 587 -19.61 16.94 24.87
N ASN A 588 -18.52 17.70 24.67
CA ASN A 588 -18.51 18.82 23.73
C ASN A 588 -18.74 18.31 22.29
N GLY A 589 -19.57 19.02 21.52
CA GLY A 589 -19.83 18.72 20.10
C GLY A 589 -21.03 17.78 19.84
N PHE A 590 -21.90 17.55 20.84
CA PHE A 590 -23.08 16.70 20.73
C PHE A 590 -24.34 17.49 21.01
N ALA A 591 -25.41 17.25 20.25
CA ALA A 591 -26.74 17.77 20.56
C ALA A 591 -27.54 16.76 21.43
N ALA A 592 -28.49 17.25 22.20
CA ALA A 592 -29.35 16.41 23.05
C ALA A 592 -30.82 16.78 22.90
N VAL A 593 -31.69 15.77 22.81
CA VAL A 593 -33.14 15.94 22.74
C VAL A 593 -33.78 15.15 23.88
N PHE A 594 -34.74 15.78 24.55
CA PHE A 594 -35.46 15.20 25.67
C PHE A 594 -36.96 15.30 25.48
N LEU A 595 -37.70 14.28 25.92
CA LEU A 595 -39.14 14.35 26.10
C LEU A 595 -39.44 14.69 27.57
N MET A 596 -40.16 15.79 27.77
CA MET A 596 -40.52 16.35 29.07
C MET A 596 -42.00 16.09 29.40
N ARG A 597 -42.34 16.05 30.68
CA ARG A 597 -43.72 15.87 31.18
C ARG A 597 -43.97 16.59 32.50
N ASP A 598 -45.22 16.97 32.73
CA ASP A 598 -45.66 17.70 33.94
C ASP A 598 -46.17 16.80 35.09
N GLN A 599 -46.35 15.50 34.85
CA GLN A 599 -46.86 14.56 35.86
C GLN A 599 -46.00 13.28 36.00
N LYS A 600 -46.02 12.68 37.20
CA LYS A 600 -45.33 11.41 37.55
C LYS A 600 -45.92 10.24 36.77
N SER A 601 -45.34 9.97 35.61
CA SER A 601 -45.73 8.87 34.74
C SER A 601 -44.51 8.26 34.05
N LYS A 602 -44.56 6.97 33.70
CA LYS A 602 -43.56 6.31 32.86
C LYS A 602 -44.08 6.28 31.42
N VAL A 603 -43.30 6.83 30.49
CA VAL A 603 -43.70 6.93 29.07
C VAL A 603 -42.72 6.13 28.22
N GLN A 604 -43.27 5.24 27.37
CA GLN A 604 -42.52 4.58 26.30
C GLN A 604 -42.67 5.39 25.03
N PHE A 605 -41.54 5.81 24.45
CA PHE A 605 -41.53 6.68 23.29
C PHE A 605 -40.37 6.40 22.35
N GLU A 606 -40.52 6.85 21.11
CA GLU A 606 -39.46 6.84 20.11
C GLU A 606 -39.26 8.27 19.63
N LEU A 607 -38.06 8.82 19.85
CA LEU A 607 -37.67 10.12 19.31
C LEU A 607 -36.98 9.88 17.98
N SER A 608 -37.28 10.71 16.98
CA SER A 608 -36.68 10.64 15.66
C SER A 608 -36.35 12.04 15.17
N MET A 609 -35.26 12.14 14.41
CA MET A 609 -34.79 13.38 13.79
C MET A 609 -34.14 13.02 12.46
N ASP A 610 -34.60 13.67 11.38
CA ASP A 610 -34.06 13.56 10.01
C ASP A 610 -33.63 12.16 9.59
N SER A 611 -34.52 11.17 9.77
CA SER A 611 -34.40 9.74 9.42
C SER A 611 -33.73 8.80 10.43
N ASN A 612 -33.11 9.29 11.50
CA ASN A 612 -32.69 8.44 12.62
C ASN A 612 -33.79 8.35 13.67
N SER A 613 -34.14 7.14 14.12
CA SER A 613 -35.09 6.91 15.21
C SER A 613 -34.43 6.17 16.38
N TRP A 614 -34.74 6.61 17.60
CA TRP A 614 -34.22 6.06 18.83
C TRP A 614 -35.39 5.71 19.75
N LYS A 615 -35.49 4.44 20.09
CA LYS A 615 -36.45 3.95 21.07
C LYS A 615 -35.89 4.19 22.46
N SER A 616 -36.64 4.89 23.29
CA SER A 616 -36.27 5.16 24.68
C SER A 616 -37.46 4.89 25.58
N GLU A 617 -37.20 4.20 26.68
CA GLU A 617 -38.16 4.04 27.75
C GLU A 617 -37.67 4.87 28.93
N SER A 618 -38.46 5.83 29.41
CA SER A 618 -38.00 6.62 30.56
C SER A 618 -37.94 5.72 31.80
N PHE A 619 -36.75 5.38 32.27
CA PHE A 619 -36.58 4.82 33.62
C PHE A 619 -36.43 5.95 34.64
N ASP A 620 -36.98 5.75 35.84
CA ASP A 620 -36.95 6.67 37.00
C ASP A 620 -35.55 6.85 37.64
N HIS A 621 -34.49 6.95 36.82
CA HIS A 621 -33.12 7.10 37.33
C HIS A 621 -32.65 8.55 37.37
N LEU A 622 -33.45 9.50 36.86
CA LEU A 622 -33.13 10.92 36.91
C LEU A 622 -34.14 11.64 37.83
N PRO A 623 -33.66 12.44 38.80
CA PRO A 623 -34.52 13.07 39.80
C PRO A 623 -35.52 14.02 39.13
N TRP A 624 -36.74 14.05 39.68
CA TRP A 624 -37.66 15.16 39.49
C TRP A 624 -36.93 16.45 39.85
N ASN A 625 -36.83 17.39 38.91
CA ASN A 625 -36.23 18.68 39.21
C ASN A 625 -37.10 19.45 40.23
N GLU A 626 -36.58 20.53 40.83
CA GLU A 626 -37.33 21.36 41.78
C GLU A 626 -38.62 21.96 41.18
N ALA A 627 -38.73 21.99 39.85
CA ALA A 627 -39.91 22.41 39.10
C ALA A 627 -40.99 21.31 38.94
N GLY A 628 -40.71 20.08 39.36
CA GLY A 628 -41.67 18.98 39.28
C GLY A 628 -41.85 18.39 37.88
N GLU A 629 -40.77 18.27 37.10
CA GLU A 629 -40.80 17.75 35.73
C GLU A 629 -39.98 16.45 35.60
N GLY A 630 -40.49 15.51 34.80
CA GLY A 630 -39.77 14.28 34.41
C GLY A 630 -39.18 14.38 33.00
N ARG A 631 -38.00 13.78 32.75
CA ARG A 631 -37.33 13.79 31.44
C ARG A 631 -36.87 12.41 30.96
N GLY A 632 -36.98 12.13 29.66
CA GLY A 632 -36.36 10.98 28.96
C GLY A 632 -35.26 11.44 28.00
N THR A 633 -34.18 10.66 27.82
CA THR A 633 -32.93 11.14 27.19
C THR A 633 -32.60 10.49 25.85
N CYS A 634 -32.07 11.26 24.88
CA CYS A 634 -31.30 10.77 23.73
C CYS A 634 -30.22 11.79 23.29
N ASN A 635 -28.98 11.32 23.01
CA ASN A 635 -27.82 12.15 22.62
C ASN A 635 -27.34 11.76 21.21
N THR A 636 -27.08 12.72 20.31
CA THR A 636 -26.61 12.46 18.92
C THR A 636 -25.85 13.62 18.26
N PHE A 637 -25.18 13.37 17.11
CA PHE A 637 -24.32 14.31 16.37
C PHE A 637 -24.97 14.82 15.07
N PHE A 638 -24.98 16.13 14.81
CA PHE A 638 -25.39 16.69 13.51
C PHE A 638 -24.66 17.99 13.14
N ARG A 639 -24.60 18.30 11.83
CA ARG A 639 -24.24 19.62 11.26
C ARG A 639 -25.52 20.39 10.91
N GLN A 640 -25.54 21.70 11.15
CA GLN A 640 -26.68 22.59 10.88
C GLN A 640 -27.23 22.42 9.45
N GLY A 641 -28.45 21.89 9.38
CA GLY A 641 -29.29 21.71 8.21
C GLY A 641 -30.74 21.59 8.67
N ARG A 642 -31.72 21.57 7.76
CA ARG A 642 -33.15 21.55 8.11
C ARG A 642 -33.50 20.33 8.96
N CYS A 643 -33.86 20.52 10.24
CA CYS A 643 -34.19 19.44 11.16
C CYS A 643 -35.67 19.38 11.55
N LYS A 644 -36.27 18.20 11.43
CA LYS A 644 -37.61 17.90 11.97
C LYS A 644 -37.49 16.87 13.10
N ILE A 645 -37.87 17.26 14.31
CA ILE A 645 -37.89 16.37 15.47
C ILE A 645 -39.28 15.79 15.63
N GLN A 646 -39.39 14.48 15.80
CA GLN A 646 -40.67 13.79 15.98
C GLN A 646 -40.60 12.81 17.15
N ALA A 647 -41.55 12.90 18.07
CA ALA A 647 -41.78 11.98 19.16
C ALA A 647 -42.99 11.09 18.86
N THR A 648 -42.81 9.78 19.01
CA THR A 648 -43.87 8.79 18.85
C THR A 648 -44.10 8.09 20.19
N ILE A 649 -45.23 8.35 20.83
CA ILE A 649 -45.55 7.84 22.16
C ILE A 649 -46.40 6.57 22.01
N GLN A 650 -45.92 5.47 22.60
CA GLN A 650 -46.49 4.14 22.41
C GLN A 650 -47.30 3.68 23.63
N ALA A 651 -46.86 4.02 24.84
CA ALA A 651 -47.57 3.66 26.07
C ALA A 651 -47.26 4.63 27.22
N VAL A 652 -48.21 4.75 28.15
CA VAL A 652 -48.07 5.58 29.36
C VAL A 652 -48.52 4.78 30.58
N ARG A 653 -47.72 4.78 31.65
CA ARG A 653 -48.04 4.19 32.95
C ARG A 653 -48.02 5.28 34.01
N LEU A 654 -49.06 5.33 34.84
CA LEU A 654 -49.17 6.35 35.89
C LEU A 654 -48.61 5.81 37.20
N HIS A 655 -47.76 6.59 37.89
CA HIS A 655 -47.30 6.25 39.23
C HIS A 655 -48.28 6.78 40.28
N GLY A 656 -48.73 5.89 41.17
CA GLY A 656 -49.46 6.31 42.37
C GLY A 656 -48.51 6.89 43.42
N SER A 657 -49.06 7.65 44.37
CA SER A 657 -48.32 8.38 45.41
C SER A 657 -47.42 7.52 46.31
N ASP A 658 -47.58 6.20 46.32
CA ASP A 658 -47.03 5.33 47.37
C ASP A 658 -45.80 4.50 46.94
N ASP A 659 -45.38 4.57 45.67
CA ASP A 659 -44.32 3.71 45.13
C ASP A 659 -42.89 4.28 45.23
N LEU A 660 -42.71 5.45 45.88
CA LEU A 660 -41.39 6.05 46.11
C LEU A 660 -40.77 5.55 47.43
N THR A 661 -40.47 4.25 47.51
CA THR A 661 -39.45 3.76 48.46
C THR A 661 -38.15 3.47 47.69
N TYR A 662 -37.25 4.45 47.71
CA TYR A 662 -35.87 4.25 47.31
C TYR A 662 -35.23 3.20 48.23
N ARG A 663 -34.81 2.04 47.69
CA ARG A 663 -33.76 1.23 48.30
C ARG A 663 -32.43 1.68 47.68
N PHE A 664 -31.53 2.12 48.55
CA PHE A 664 -30.17 2.62 48.23
C PHE A 664 -29.35 1.63 47.41
#